data_AF-A0A9P7YN29-F1
#
_entry.id   AF-A0A9P7YN29-F1
#
_cell.length_a   1.000
_cell.length_b   1.000
_cell.length_c   1.000
_cell.angle_alpha   90.00
_cell.angle_beta   90.00
_cell.angle_gamma   90.00
#
_symmetry.space_group_name_H-M   'P 1'
#
loop_
_entity.id
_entity.type
_entity.pdbx_description
1 polymer ?
#
loop_
_entity_poly.entity_id
_entity_poly.type
_entity_poly.pdbx_seq_one_letter_code
_entity_poly.pdbx_strand_id
1 'polypeptide(L)'
;MQDLSGDDGKKREDYHKIRFCEEQALRDGLEYLWVDSFCLDRMSTEAVNSMFRWCAEATRCYVFLSDVSTYQYDEHAADQDDVLSAFRKSRWFTRGWTLQELIAPRDVEFYTAQWISIGTKMSLATIISEITGIPREVLTHSKRHDEYSVPERMAWASHRRTTRIEDRAYCLMGLFGVNMPLLYGEGENASQRLQKEIMSLTNQISGLRLLVVDSNPLTIETFASKDQPEYAILSHTWGTNEVSFQDILLGKAPDRRGGYQKIKKCCEQAARDGFKYLWVDTCCIDKSSSAELQEAICSMYKWYQNARVCYAYLEDYEPETSPPSQLSSCKWFTRGWTLQELLAPASVKFYDSKWIKFGTKTNLCLQLADITGIDPQVLRGGDPMRQAVAERMSWASGRTTSRIEDAAYSLMGLFNVFMPMLYGEGERAFMRLQEEIMKQSEDYTLFAWNCAEPESHQRGLFARSPTEFKGHVRRVQDISSGNQQFTSQYRTPAEQLHNPATMTSRGMLIGLPLLEKDAMKMGTSKQHGAQARIRRIGRGFGPFRRFQSSNDEPKLKPGTYLALICRIESGGGKKGQILCIWLQKHPEHPQRGIFTRLSPSDVILLPEKRASDFKLHTIYIVPDIVSDSSAFPEERRTGNNWVSLFT
;
A
#
# COMPACT_ATOMS: atom_id res chain seq x y z
N MET A 1 12.68 28.19 23.27
CA MET A 1 13.41 29.45 23.60
C MET A 1 12.93 30.10 24.90
N GLN A 2 11.62 30.32 25.11
CA GLN A 2 11.12 30.89 26.39
C GLN A 2 11.54 30.07 27.62
N ASP A 3 11.53 28.73 27.53
CA ASP A 3 11.95 27.82 28.61
C ASP A 3 13.44 27.85 28.98
N LEU A 4 14.33 28.36 28.11
CA LEU A 4 15.79 28.40 28.35
C LEU A 4 16.25 29.74 28.96
N SER A 5 15.37 30.75 29.00
CA SER A 5 15.70 32.12 29.38
C SER A 5 15.42 32.46 30.85
N GLY A 6 14.70 31.60 31.58
CA GLY A 6 14.42 31.76 33.02
C GLY A 6 15.39 30.97 33.89
N ASP A 7 15.65 31.42 35.12
CA ASP A 7 16.56 30.75 36.08
C ASP A 7 16.12 29.34 36.48
N ASP A 8 14.84 28.98 36.28
CA ASP A 8 14.33 27.61 36.47
C ASP A 8 14.59 26.68 35.27
N GLY A 9 14.92 27.22 34.09
CA GLY A 9 15.28 26.44 32.90
C GLY A 9 16.65 25.76 33.02
N LYS A 10 17.58 26.37 33.77
CA LYS A 10 18.94 25.84 34.05
C LYS A 10 18.95 24.60 34.94
N LYS A 11 17.84 24.27 35.60
CA LYS A 11 17.70 23.11 36.50
C LYS A 11 17.13 21.87 35.81
N ARG A 12 16.74 21.95 34.53
CA ARG A 12 16.16 20.82 33.80
C ARG A 12 17.25 19.95 33.18
N GLU A 13 17.10 18.64 33.27
CA GLU A 13 18.05 17.64 32.75
C GLU A 13 18.37 17.84 31.24
N ASP A 14 17.40 18.30 30.46
CA ASP A 14 17.57 18.58 29.03
C ASP A 14 18.48 19.79 28.75
N TYR A 15 18.60 20.75 29.68
CA TYR A 15 19.52 21.89 29.55
C TYR A 15 20.98 21.43 29.61
N HIS A 16 21.29 20.46 30.48
CA HIS A 16 22.63 19.91 30.60
C HIS A 16 23.08 19.15 29.35
N LYS A 17 22.15 18.48 28.65
CA LYS A 17 22.44 17.82 27.36
C LYS A 17 22.86 18.80 26.29
N ILE A 18 22.15 19.93 26.19
CA ILE A 18 22.44 20.96 25.21
C ILE A 18 23.77 21.64 25.52
N ARG A 19 24.03 21.97 26.80
CA ARG A 19 25.29 22.58 27.23
C ARG A 19 26.50 21.71 26.93
N PHE A 20 26.41 20.40 27.17
CA PHE A 20 27.49 19.50 26.80
C PHE A 20 27.74 19.51 25.28
N CYS A 21 26.69 19.36 24.47
CA CYS A 21 26.82 19.41 23.01
C CYS A 21 27.38 20.74 22.51
N GLU A 22 27.04 21.87 23.14
CA GLU A 22 27.62 23.18 22.85
C GLU A 22 29.12 23.22 23.16
N GLU A 23 29.53 22.78 24.36
CA GLU A 23 30.94 22.73 24.75
C GLU A 23 31.75 21.80 23.85
N GLN A 24 31.20 20.65 23.48
CA GLN A 24 31.85 19.70 22.58
C GLN A 24 31.94 20.24 21.15
N ALA A 25 30.88 20.86 20.64
CA ALA A 25 30.88 21.52 19.34
C ALA A 25 31.95 22.63 19.28
N LEU A 26 32.08 23.44 20.34
CA LEU A 26 33.12 24.46 20.45
C LEU A 26 34.55 23.87 20.46
N ARG A 27 34.76 22.75 21.17
CA ARG A 27 36.05 22.03 21.15
C ARG A 27 36.39 21.49 19.77
N ASP A 28 35.37 21.09 19.02
CA ASP A 28 35.50 20.59 17.65
C ASP A 28 35.54 21.74 16.60
N GLY A 29 35.50 23.01 17.04
CA GLY A 29 35.61 24.19 16.17
C GLY A 29 34.33 24.54 15.41
N LEU A 30 33.17 24.11 15.88
CA LEU A 30 31.87 24.33 15.24
C LEU A 30 31.14 25.54 15.85
N GLU A 31 30.58 26.40 15.00
CA GLU A 31 29.87 27.63 15.40
C GLU A 31 28.36 27.43 15.61
N TYR A 32 27.78 26.41 14.98
CA TYR A 32 26.33 26.18 14.98
C TYR A 32 26.00 24.78 15.49
N LEU A 33 24.99 24.67 16.35
CA LEU A 33 24.46 23.42 16.86
C LEU A 33 22.98 23.29 16.46
N TRP A 34 22.60 22.15 15.88
CA TRP A 34 21.22 21.82 15.56
C TRP A 34 20.70 20.73 16.50
N VAL A 35 19.51 20.94 17.07
CA VAL A 35 18.86 19.98 17.96
C VAL A 35 17.39 19.83 17.54
N ASP A 36 16.97 18.61 17.22
CA ASP A 36 15.63 18.29 16.70
C ASP A 36 14.49 18.84 17.57
N SER A 37 14.68 18.86 18.88
CA SER A 37 13.66 19.25 19.85
C SER A 37 13.39 20.75 19.88
N PHE A 38 14.28 21.57 19.30
CA PHE A 38 14.17 23.04 19.28
C PHE A 38 14.22 23.65 17.88
N CYS A 39 15.00 23.05 16.98
CA CYS A 39 15.27 23.57 15.65
C CYS A 39 14.32 23.00 14.58
N LEU A 40 13.54 21.97 14.91
CA LEU A 40 12.56 21.35 14.00
C LEU A 40 11.14 21.74 14.40
N ASP A 41 10.44 22.47 13.52
CA ASP A 41 9.00 22.59 13.62
C ASP A 41 8.35 21.28 13.16
N ARG A 42 7.95 20.44 14.13
CA ARG A 42 7.30 19.14 13.87
C ARG A 42 5.91 19.25 13.24
N MET A 43 5.34 20.45 13.17
CA MET A 43 4.08 20.72 12.45
C MET A 43 4.34 21.16 11.00
N SER A 44 5.58 21.57 10.68
CA SER A 44 5.98 21.91 9.32
C SER A 44 6.37 20.66 8.54
N THR A 45 5.57 20.35 7.53
CA THR A 45 5.87 19.31 6.54
C THR A 45 7.22 19.55 5.87
N GLU A 46 7.54 20.81 5.53
CA GLU A 46 8.80 21.17 4.87
C GLU A 46 10.02 20.89 5.76
N ALA A 47 9.90 21.18 7.05
CA ALA A 47 10.98 20.95 8.01
C ALA A 47 11.25 19.45 8.20
N VAL A 48 10.21 18.64 8.36
CA VAL A 48 10.34 17.17 8.51
C VAL A 48 10.89 16.52 7.23
N ASN A 49 10.45 16.96 6.05
CA ASN A 49 10.99 16.48 4.78
C ASN A 49 12.47 16.84 4.57
N SER A 50 12.95 17.91 5.20
CA SER A 50 14.33 18.38 5.09
C SER A 50 15.28 17.76 6.11
N MET A 51 14.76 17.06 7.13
CA MET A 51 15.55 16.56 8.26
C MET A 51 16.71 15.66 7.84
N PHE A 52 16.48 14.72 6.91
CA PHE A 52 17.53 13.83 6.42
C PHE A 52 18.66 14.59 5.71
N ARG A 53 18.31 15.62 4.93
CA ARG A 53 19.29 16.49 4.26
C ARG A 53 20.11 17.27 5.29
N TRP A 54 19.46 17.86 6.29
CA TRP A 54 20.16 18.58 7.35
C TRP A 54 21.09 17.68 8.16
N CYS A 55 20.67 16.45 8.48
CA CYS A 55 21.54 15.45 9.10
C CYS A 55 22.72 15.08 8.18
N ALA A 56 22.50 14.94 6.87
CA ALA A 56 23.55 14.61 5.91
C ALA A 56 24.59 15.73 5.72
N GLU A 57 24.15 16.99 5.79
CA GLU A 57 25.00 18.19 5.67
C GLU A 57 25.70 18.56 6.98
N ALA A 58 25.31 17.97 8.10
CA ALA A 58 25.96 18.19 9.39
C ALA A 58 27.42 17.71 9.37
N THR A 59 28.34 18.55 9.83
CA THR A 59 29.77 18.22 9.93
C THR A 59 30.01 17.06 10.90
N ARG A 60 29.27 17.03 12.02
CA ARG A 60 29.34 15.99 13.05
C ARG A 60 28.00 15.84 13.75
N CYS A 61 27.65 14.61 14.11
CA CYS A 61 26.45 14.26 14.87
C CYS A 61 26.85 13.65 16.23
N TYR A 62 26.37 14.22 17.33
CA TYR A 62 26.63 13.71 18.68
C TYR A 62 25.42 12.95 19.20
N VAL A 63 25.60 11.68 19.56
CA VAL A 63 24.53 10.79 20.03
C VAL A 63 24.69 10.54 21.52
N PHE A 64 23.71 11.02 22.30
CA PHE A 64 23.66 10.81 23.74
C PHE A 64 22.79 9.61 24.10
N LEU A 65 23.38 8.61 24.76
CA LEU A 65 22.72 7.37 25.18
C LEU A 65 22.46 7.37 26.68
N SER A 66 21.31 7.92 27.09
CA SER A 66 20.90 7.97 28.51
C SER A 66 20.77 6.61 29.20
N ASP A 67 20.67 5.53 28.43
CA ASP A 67 20.48 4.15 28.91
C ASP A 67 21.76 3.30 28.88
N VAL A 68 22.90 3.92 28.56
CA VAL A 68 24.23 3.30 28.63
C VAL A 68 25.01 4.01 29.74
N SER A 69 25.30 3.31 30.84
CA SER A 69 25.96 3.87 32.02
C SER A 69 27.17 3.05 32.42
N THR A 70 28.23 3.71 32.90
CA THR A 70 29.44 3.05 33.43
C THR A 70 29.34 2.70 34.91
N TYR A 71 28.28 3.10 35.61
CA TYR A 71 28.14 2.92 37.08
C TYR A 71 27.28 1.72 37.51
N GLN A 72 26.81 0.88 36.58
CA GLN A 72 25.97 -0.28 36.93
C GLN A 72 26.76 -1.50 37.42
N TYR A 73 28.10 -1.41 37.46
CA TYR A 73 28.99 -2.47 37.91
C TYR A 73 29.96 -1.88 38.95
N ASP A 74 30.15 -2.61 40.06
CA ASP A 74 30.92 -2.21 41.25
C ASP A 74 32.30 -1.60 40.93
N GLU A 75 32.84 -0.82 41.89
CA GLU A 75 34.03 0.07 41.95
C GLU A 75 35.36 -0.28 41.21
N HIS A 76 35.39 -1.28 40.34
CA HIS A 76 36.45 -1.48 39.35
C HIS A 76 36.04 -0.84 38.02
N ALA A 77 36.98 -0.11 37.39
CA ALA A 77 36.79 0.58 36.12
C ALA A 77 35.94 -0.26 35.15
N ALA A 78 34.75 0.24 34.79
CA ALA A 78 33.82 -0.46 33.92
C ALA A 78 34.57 -1.01 32.70
N ASP A 79 34.55 -2.32 32.53
CA ASP A 79 35.23 -2.96 31.41
C ASP A 79 34.60 -2.45 30.11
N GLN A 80 35.41 -2.26 29.09
CA GLN A 80 34.94 -1.76 27.79
C GLN A 80 33.89 -2.72 27.18
N ASP A 81 33.98 -4.00 27.52
CA ASP A 81 33.00 -5.02 27.14
C ASP A 81 31.61 -4.81 27.76
N ASP A 82 31.52 -4.33 29.00
CA ASP A 82 30.24 -4.04 29.66
C ASP A 82 29.52 -2.85 29.02
N VAL A 83 30.28 -1.81 28.68
CA VAL A 83 29.76 -0.63 27.97
C VAL A 83 29.24 -1.02 26.58
N LEU A 84 29.98 -1.88 25.86
CA LEU A 84 29.55 -2.38 24.55
C LEU A 84 28.32 -3.30 24.65
N SER A 85 28.20 -4.09 25.72
CA SER A 85 27.02 -4.91 26.00
C SER A 85 25.77 -4.05 26.25
N ALA A 86 25.91 -2.97 27.01
CA ALA A 86 24.84 -1.99 27.23
C ALA A 86 24.49 -1.23 25.93
N PHE A 87 25.51 -0.82 25.15
CA PHE A 87 25.34 -0.19 23.85
C PHE A 87 24.50 -1.02 22.89
N ARG A 88 24.78 -2.34 22.79
CA ARG A 88 24.00 -3.28 21.96
C ARG A 88 22.51 -3.34 22.31
N LYS A 89 22.16 -3.05 23.57
CA LYS A 89 20.78 -3.06 24.08
C LYS A 89 20.14 -1.69 24.11
N SER A 90 20.84 -0.63 23.68
CA SER A 90 20.33 0.73 23.79
C SER A 90 19.03 0.90 23.00
N ARG A 91 18.06 1.54 23.63
CA ARG A 91 16.78 1.92 23.04
C ARG A 91 16.96 2.84 21.84
N TRP A 92 18.10 3.53 21.69
CA TRP A 92 18.36 4.41 20.56
C TRP A 92 18.26 3.67 19.22
N PHE A 93 18.72 2.43 19.15
CA PHE A 93 18.61 1.58 17.94
C PHE A 93 17.20 1.09 17.64
N THR A 94 16.28 1.18 18.60
CA THR A 94 14.89 0.75 18.43
C THR A 94 13.94 1.90 18.10
N ARG A 95 14.39 3.16 18.07
CA ARG A 95 13.55 4.31 17.70
C ARG A 95 13.53 4.51 16.18
N GLY A 96 12.38 4.89 15.61
CA GLY A 96 12.23 5.11 14.16
C GLY A 96 13.10 6.25 13.63
N TRP A 97 12.96 7.45 14.20
CA TRP A 97 13.62 8.68 13.73
C TRP A 97 15.16 8.64 13.77
N THR A 98 15.75 7.89 14.71
CA THR A 98 17.20 7.75 14.84
C THR A 98 17.84 6.99 13.67
N LEU A 99 17.05 6.33 12.81
CA LEU A 99 17.56 5.68 11.60
C LEU A 99 18.19 6.70 10.65
N GLN A 100 17.50 7.82 10.45
CA GLN A 100 17.97 8.90 9.58
C GLN A 100 19.19 9.59 10.20
N GLU A 101 19.19 9.78 11.52
CA GLU A 101 20.32 10.34 12.28
C GLU A 101 21.57 9.43 12.25
N LEU A 102 21.38 8.12 12.05
CA LEU A 102 22.49 7.16 11.92
C LEU A 102 23.08 7.14 10.50
N ILE A 103 22.20 7.06 9.49
CA ILE A 103 22.59 6.85 8.09
C ILE A 103 23.06 8.15 7.45
N ALA A 104 22.33 9.25 7.64
CA ALA A 104 22.54 10.47 6.87
C ALA A 104 23.89 11.15 7.16
N PRO A 105 24.29 11.43 8.42
CA PRO A 105 25.54 12.12 8.70
C PRO A 105 26.75 11.25 8.37
N ARG A 106 27.86 11.85 7.93
CA ARG A 106 29.12 11.10 7.70
C ARG A 106 29.82 10.75 9.01
N ASP A 107 29.92 11.72 9.92
CA ASP A 107 30.57 11.56 11.21
C ASP A 107 29.52 11.54 12.33
N VAL A 108 29.53 10.48 13.14
CA VAL A 108 28.62 10.28 14.27
C VAL A 108 29.44 9.75 15.44
N GLU A 109 29.35 10.39 16.60
CA GLU A 109 30.05 9.98 17.82
C GLU A 109 29.05 9.66 18.93
N PHE A 110 29.23 8.53 19.61
CA PHE A 110 28.33 8.02 20.63
C PHE A 110 28.88 8.27 22.03
N TYR A 111 28.03 8.75 22.93
CA TYR A 111 28.37 9.06 24.31
C TYR A 111 27.45 8.31 25.29
N THR A 112 28.02 7.90 26.42
CA THR A 112 27.27 7.33 27.56
C THR A 112 26.42 8.40 28.26
N ALA A 113 25.60 7.98 29.23
CA ALA A 113 24.84 8.87 30.12
C ALA A 113 25.75 9.83 30.93
N GLN A 114 27.04 9.50 31.07
CA GLN A 114 28.07 10.30 31.72
C GLN A 114 28.88 11.17 30.74
N TRP A 115 28.49 11.19 29.46
CA TRP A 115 29.20 11.91 28.40
C TRP A 115 30.62 11.40 28.12
N ILE A 116 30.85 10.11 28.38
CA ILE A 116 32.10 9.44 28.02
C ILE A 116 31.95 8.94 26.58
N SER A 117 32.93 9.23 25.72
CA SER A 117 32.93 8.76 24.33
C SER A 117 33.08 7.24 24.28
N ILE A 118 32.13 6.59 23.62
CA ILE A 118 32.11 5.14 23.37
C ILE A 118 32.90 4.84 22.08
N GLY A 119 32.79 5.72 21.09
CA GLY A 119 33.42 5.59 19.78
C GLY A 119 32.63 6.24 18.66
N THR A 120 33.20 6.23 17.47
CA THR A 120 32.56 6.77 16.26
C THR A 120 31.76 5.69 15.53
N LYS A 121 30.82 6.10 14.67
CA LYS A 121 30.13 5.18 13.76
C LYS A 121 31.10 4.38 12.90
N MET A 122 32.24 4.96 12.53
CA MET A 122 33.26 4.25 11.76
C MET A 122 33.96 3.16 12.60
N SER A 123 34.36 3.46 13.84
CA SER A 123 34.99 2.46 14.72
C SER A 123 34.01 1.37 15.18
N LEU A 124 32.74 1.72 15.34
CA LEU A 124 31.68 0.81 15.81
C LEU A 124 30.87 0.17 14.67
N ALA A 125 31.25 0.36 13.41
CA ALA A 125 30.45 -0.04 12.25
C ALA A 125 30.06 -1.53 12.27
N THR A 126 30.96 -2.43 12.68
CA THR A 126 30.68 -3.87 12.79
C THR A 126 29.57 -4.15 13.80
N ILE A 127 29.69 -3.56 15.00
CA ILE A 127 28.73 -3.74 16.09
C ILE A 127 27.36 -3.14 15.70
N ILE A 128 27.35 -1.95 15.12
CA ILE A 128 26.13 -1.28 14.67
C ILE A 128 25.46 -2.09 13.54
N SER A 129 26.23 -2.67 12.63
CA SER A 129 25.72 -3.53 11.55
C SER A 129 25.03 -4.77 12.11
N GLU A 130 25.62 -5.42 13.11
CA GLU A 130 25.02 -6.57 13.81
C GLU A 130 23.71 -6.21 14.53
N ILE A 131 23.62 -5.02 15.14
CA ILE A 131 22.43 -4.57 15.86
C ILE A 131 21.29 -4.22 14.90
N THR A 132 21.61 -3.51 13.82
CA THR A 132 20.61 -2.84 12.97
C THR A 132 20.29 -3.58 11.68
N GLY A 133 21.15 -4.51 11.26
CA GLY A 133 21.09 -5.14 9.94
C GLY A 133 21.49 -4.21 8.79
N ILE A 134 22.00 -2.99 9.09
CA ILE A 134 22.49 -2.05 8.07
C ILE A 134 23.90 -2.48 7.65
N PRO A 135 24.18 -2.66 6.34
CA PRO A 135 25.49 -3.07 5.87
C PRO A 135 26.59 -2.09 6.29
N ARG A 136 27.79 -2.61 6.59
CA ARG A 136 28.92 -1.80 7.04
C ARG A 136 29.28 -0.72 6.02
N GLU A 137 29.15 -1.03 4.73
CA GLU A 137 29.48 -0.12 3.63
C GLU A 137 28.58 1.12 3.60
N VAL A 138 27.34 1.01 4.08
CA VAL A 138 26.41 2.13 4.24
C VAL A 138 26.82 2.97 5.44
N LEU A 139 27.15 2.32 6.56
CA LEU A 139 27.57 3.01 7.80
C LEU A 139 28.87 3.79 7.62
N THR A 140 29.81 3.25 6.84
CA THR A 140 31.09 3.89 6.52
C THR A 140 31.01 4.83 5.31
N HIS A 141 29.84 5.01 4.70
CA HIS A 141 29.64 5.83 3.49
C HIS A 141 30.53 5.40 2.30
N SER A 142 30.99 4.15 2.25
CA SER A 142 31.72 3.62 1.10
C SER A 142 30.79 3.24 -0.05
N LYS A 143 29.52 2.96 0.26
CA LYS A 143 28.44 2.75 -0.68
C LYS A 143 27.26 3.62 -0.29
N ARG A 144 26.57 4.25 -1.26
CA ARG A 144 25.41 5.08 -0.93
C ARG A 144 24.22 4.19 -0.54
N HIS A 145 23.37 4.70 0.34
CA HIS A 145 22.19 3.96 0.79
C HIS A 145 21.18 3.70 -0.33
N ASP A 146 21.09 4.59 -1.33
CA ASP A 146 20.18 4.48 -2.47
C ASP A 146 20.61 3.42 -3.50
N GLU A 147 21.85 2.93 -3.41
CA GLU A 147 22.31 1.76 -4.18
C GLU A 147 21.79 0.42 -3.61
N TYR A 148 21.11 0.45 -2.46
CA TYR A 148 20.40 -0.70 -1.90
C TYR A 148 18.92 -0.64 -2.28
N SER A 149 18.32 -1.81 -2.50
CA SER A 149 16.92 -1.91 -2.90
C SER A 149 15.99 -1.30 -1.84
N VAL A 150 14.78 -0.97 -2.28
CA VAL A 150 13.76 -0.44 -1.38
C VAL A 150 13.50 -1.39 -0.18
N PRO A 151 13.36 -2.71 -0.34
CA PRO A 151 13.16 -3.68 0.73
C PRO A 151 14.35 -3.78 1.67
N GLU A 152 15.58 -3.76 1.15
CA GLU A 152 16.78 -3.73 2.00
C GLU A 152 16.74 -2.50 2.91
N ARG A 153 16.46 -1.32 2.33
CA ARG A 153 16.29 -0.08 3.10
C ARG A 153 15.10 -0.12 4.07
N MET A 154 13.97 -0.69 3.67
CA MET A 154 12.79 -0.86 4.53
C MET A 154 13.09 -1.83 5.69
N ALA A 155 13.90 -2.86 5.45
CA ALA A 155 14.29 -3.83 6.46
C ALA A 155 15.13 -3.20 7.58
N TRP A 156 15.93 -2.16 7.29
CA TRP A 156 16.67 -1.39 8.30
C TRP A 156 15.75 -0.70 9.33
N ALA A 157 14.46 -0.55 9.00
CA ALA A 157 13.43 0.01 9.87
C ALA A 157 12.54 -1.03 10.56
N SER A 158 12.66 -2.32 10.18
CA SER A 158 11.70 -3.38 10.58
C SER A 158 11.54 -3.56 12.09
N HIS A 159 12.62 -3.42 12.85
CA HIS A 159 12.63 -3.60 14.31
C HIS A 159 12.44 -2.29 15.08
N ARG A 160 12.22 -1.17 14.37
CA ARG A 160 12.10 0.16 14.98
C ARG A 160 10.65 0.47 15.34
N ARG A 161 10.48 1.26 16.41
CA ARG A 161 9.20 1.68 16.99
C ARG A 161 9.08 3.20 16.98
N THR A 162 7.87 3.66 16.77
CA THR A 162 7.50 5.08 16.79
C THR A 162 6.34 5.29 17.75
N THR A 163 6.20 6.52 18.27
CA THR A 163 5.12 6.87 19.20
C THR A 163 3.79 6.99 18.47
N ARG A 164 3.79 7.59 17.28
CA ARG A 164 2.63 7.64 16.37
C ARG A 164 2.78 6.57 15.29
N ILE A 165 1.67 6.02 14.85
CA ILE A 165 1.68 4.96 13.83
C ILE A 165 2.11 5.50 12.46
N GLU A 166 1.74 6.74 12.15
CA GLU A 166 2.10 7.42 10.90
C GLU A 166 3.61 7.70 10.81
N ASP A 167 4.27 7.92 11.96
CA ASP A 167 5.71 8.17 12.01
C ASP A 167 6.52 6.96 11.51
N ARG A 168 5.93 5.75 11.47
CA ARG A 168 6.56 4.57 10.83
C ARG A 168 6.87 4.83 9.35
N ALA A 169 6.05 5.65 8.70
CA ALA A 169 6.25 6.10 7.34
C ALA A 169 7.09 7.38 7.29
N TYR A 170 6.73 8.39 8.07
CA TYR A 170 7.38 9.70 7.99
C TYR A 170 8.88 9.65 8.35
N CYS A 171 9.28 8.76 9.25
CA CYS A 171 10.70 8.59 9.60
C CYS A 171 11.54 7.92 8.50
N LEU A 172 10.93 7.53 7.37
CA LEU A 172 11.59 6.91 6.23
C LEU A 172 11.62 7.81 5.00
N MET A 173 10.87 8.91 4.99
CA MET A 173 10.74 9.78 3.81
C MET A 173 12.10 10.23 3.27
N GLY A 174 13.00 10.70 4.14
CA GLY A 174 14.32 11.15 3.73
C GLY A 174 15.23 10.04 3.21
N LEU A 175 15.14 8.83 3.80
CA LEU A 175 15.89 7.64 3.34
C LEU A 175 15.51 7.22 1.91
N PHE A 176 14.29 7.55 1.48
CA PHE A 176 13.78 7.24 0.15
C PHE A 176 13.68 8.46 -0.77
N GLY A 177 14.07 9.65 -0.31
CA GLY A 177 13.90 10.89 -1.08
C GLY A 177 12.44 11.25 -1.37
N VAL A 178 11.49 10.75 -0.58
CA VAL A 178 10.07 11.05 -0.70
C VAL A 178 9.75 12.38 -0.02
N ASN A 179 8.92 13.19 -0.68
CA ASN A 179 8.32 14.37 -0.08
C ASN A 179 6.80 14.21 -0.11
N MET A 180 6.18 14.14 1.06
CA MET A 180 4.72 14.07 1.16
C MET A 180 4.19 14.78 2.42
N PRO A 181 2.94 15.26 2.42
CA PRO A 181 2.36 15.97 3.57
C PRO A 181 2.14 15.08 4.78
N LEU A 182 2.41 15.62 5.98
CA LEU A 182 2.15 14.96 7.26
C LEU A 182 0.66 15.08 7.62
N LEU A 183 -0.07 13.97 7.61
CA LEU A 183 -1.49 13.89 7.95
C LEU A 183 -1.69 13.00 9.19
N TYR A 184 -1.36 13.52 10.37
CA TYR A 184 -1.60 12.79 11.62
C TYR A 184 -3.10 12.54 11.84
N GLY A 185 -3.45 11.27 12.11
CA GLY A 185 -4.83 10.78 12.15
C GLY A 185 -5.19 9.89 10.96
N GLU A 186 -4.32 9.77 9.94
CA GLU A 186 -4.53 8.87 8.79
C GLU A 186 -4.18 7.40 9.05
N GLY A 187 -3.52 7.09 10.17
CA GLY A 187 -3.18 5.71 10.55
C GLY A 187 -2.21 5.04 9.58
N GLU A 188 -2.46 3.77 9.25
CA GLU A 188 -1.62 2.99 8.32
C GLU A 188 -1.67 3.50 6.86
N ASN A 189 -2.56 4.44 6.53
CA ASN A 189 -2.59 5.05 5.20
C ASN A 189 -1.31 5.87 4.91
N ALA A 190 -0.65 6.38 5.94
CA ALA A 190 0.65 7.06 5.81
C ALA A 190 1.69 6.12 5.17
N SER A 191 1.73 4.85 5.60
CA SER A 191 2.61 3.81 5.07
C SER A 191 2.30 3.51 3.60
N GLN A 192 1.01 3.44 3.23
CA GLN A 192 0.58 3.20 1.85
C GLN A 192 0.98 4.35 0.93
N ARG A 193 0.81 5.58 1.39
CA ARG A 193 1.22 6.77 0.64
C ARG A 193 2.72 6.84 0.44
N LEU A 194 3.51 6.59 1.50
CA LEU A 194 4.96 6.52 1.38
C LEU A 194 5.34 5.49 0.30
N GLN A 195 4.78 4.28 0.35
CA GLN A 195 5.05 3.25 -0.65
C GLN A 195 4.68 3.70 -2.06
N LYS A 196 3.53 4.36 -2.24
CA LYS A 196 3.10 4.91 -3.53
C LYS A 196 4.06 5.98 -4.06
N GLU A 197 4.54 6.87 -3.20
CA GLU A 197 5.51 7.90 -3.58
C GLU A 197 6.89 7.31 -3.90
N ILE A 198 7.35 6.32 -3.11
CA ILE A 198 8.56 5.54 -3.43
C ILE A 198 8.42 4.95 -4.84
N MET A 199 7.27 4.31 -5.13
CA MET A 199 6.99 3.74 -6.45
C MET A 199 6.94 4.77 -7.56
N SER A 200 6.40 5.97 -7.29
CA SER A 200 6.36 7.06 -8.25
C SER A 200 7.78 7.54 -8.59
N LEU A 201 8.63 7.72 -7.57
CA LEU A 201 10.02 8.11 -7.73
C LEU A 201 10.86 7.01 -8.38
N THR A 202 10.63 5.74 -8.05
CA THR A 202 11.34 4.62 -8.68
C THR A 202 10.89 4.38 -10.12
N ASN A 203 9.59 4.55 -10.42
CA ASN A 203 9.08 4.54 -11.81
C ASN A 203 9.63 5.70 -12.67
N GLN A 204 10.20 6.74 -12.05
CA GLN A 204 10.95 7.79 -12.75
C GLN A 204 12.42 7.41 -12.98
N ILE A 205 12.98 6.47 -12.21
CA ILE A 205 14.40 6.07 -12.23
C ILE A 205 14.64 4.89 -13.19
N SER A 206 13.67 3.99 -13.41
CA SER A 206 13.79 2.87 -14.36
C SER A 206 12.77 2.97 -15.49
N GLY A 207 13.21 3.45 -16.65
CA GLY A 207 12.38 3.38 -17.86
C GLY A 207 12.15 1.94 -18.33
N LEU A 208 11.08 1.71 -19.09
CA LEU A 208 10.85 0.45 -19.79
C LEU A 208 11.99 0.24 -20.80
N ARG A 209 12.76 -0.83 -20.63
CA ARG A 209 13.81 -1.21 -21.58
C ARG A 209 13.24 -2.15 -22.64
N LEU A 210 13.54 -1.85 -23.90
CA LEU A 210 13.08 -2.64 -25.03
C LEU A 210 14.25 -2.95 -25.95
N LEU A 211 14.28 -4.18 -26.45
CA LEU A 211 15.23 -4.64 -27.45
C LEU A 211 14.80 -4.15 -28.84
N VAL A 212 15.75 -3.63 -29.60
CA VAL A 212 15.54 -3.18 -30.99
C VAL A 212 15.55 -4.39 -31.91
N VAL A 213 14.40 -4.68 -32.54
CA VAL A 213 14.15 -5.92 -33.28
C VAL A 213 15.12 -6.12 -34.45
N ASP A 214 15.40 -5.07 -35.23
CA ASP A 214 16.25 -5.14 -36.43
C ASP A 214 17.74 -4.91 -36.14
N SER A 215 18.15 -4.86 -34.87
CA SER A 215 19.54 -4.57 -34.51
C SER A 215 20.46 -5.79 -34.63
N ASN A 216 21.68 -5.57 -35.14
CA ASN A 216 22.74 -6.57 -35.17
C ASN A 216 24.09 -5.89 -34.91
N PRO A 217 24.71 -6.04 -33.72
CA PRO A 217 24.28 -6.88 -32.59
C PRO A 217 22.98 -6.40 -31.92
N LEU A 218 22.37 -7.25 -31.08
CA LEU A 218 21.17 -6.89 -30.31
C LEU A 218 21.47 -5.67 -29.42
N THR A 219 20.57 -4.70 -29.42
CA THR A 219 20.69 -3.45 -28.62
C THR A 219 19.41 -3.18 -27.85
N ILE A 220 19.52 -2.40 -26.76
CA ILE A 220 18.41 -2.05 -25.87
C ILE A 220 18.28 -0.53 -25.79
N GLU A 221 17.05 -0.05 -25.89
CA GLU A 221 16.67 1.35 -25.68
C GLU A 221 15.81 1.47 -24.41
N THR A 222 15.91 2.59 -23.70
CA THR A 222 15.17 2.85 -22.45
C THR A 222 14.15 3.95 -22.67
N PHE A 223 12.90 3.71 -22.28
CA PHE A 223 11.77 4.61 -22.47
C PHE A 223 11.15 5.04 -21.16
N ALA A 224 10.92 6.34 -21.00
CA ALA A 224 10.15 6.85 -19.87
C ALA A 224 8.69 6.39 -19.96
N SER A 225 7.99 6.34 -18.82
CA SER A 225 6.59 5.89 -18.75
C SER A 225 5.62 6.66 -19.66
N LYS A 226 5.94 7.91 -20.02
CA LYS A 226 5.09 8.77 -20.87
C LYS A 226 5.31 8.56 -22.36
N ASP A 227 6.46 7.99 -22.75
CA ASP A 227 6.94 7.91 -24.14
C ASP A 227 7.12 6.45 -24.58
N GLN A 228 6.27 5.54 -24.08
CA GLN A 228 6.36 4.11 -24.38
C GLN A 228 5.92 3.84 -25.82
N PRO A 229 6.77 3.26 -26.69
CA PRO A 229 6.38 2.89 -28.03
C PRO A 229 5.49 1.64 -28.03
N GLU A 230 4.91 1.29 -29.18
CA GLU A 230 4.31 -0.03 -29.34
C GLU A 230 5.39 -1.11 -29.39
N TYR A 231 5.19 -2.20 -28.62
CA TYR A 231 6.13 -3.32 -28.56
C TYR A 231 5.42 -4.68 -28.50
N ALA A 232 6.14 -5.71 -28.94
CA ALA A 232 5.80 -7.10 -28.70
C ALA A 232 6.50 -7.59 -27.42
N ILE A 233 5.97 -8.63 -26.78
CA ILE A 233 6.55 -9.22 -25.57
C ILE A 233 6.73 -10.73 -25.71
N LEU A 234 7.82 -11.28 -25.19
CA LEU A 234 8.09 -12.72 -25.18
C LEU A 234 7.75 -13.33 -23.82
N SER A 235 6.89 -14.34 -23.84
CA SER A 235 6.60 -15.24 -22.71
C SER A 235 7.23 -16.60 -22.98
N HIS A 236 8.06 -17.09 -22.05
CA HIS A 236 8.76 -18.36 -22.22
C HIS A 236 9.17 -18.98 -20.87
N THR A 237 9.56 -20.25 -20.87
CA THR A 237 10.17 -20.91 -19.71
C THR A 237 11.69 -20.86 -19.79
N TRP A 238 12.36 -20.40 -18.74
CA TRP A 238 13.82 -20.24 -18.75
C TRP A 238 14.55 -21.59 -18.88
N GLY A 239 15.54 -21.63 -19.77
CA GLY A 239 16.49 -22.72 -19.92
C GLY A 239 17.85 -22.45 -19.26
N THR A 240 18.86 -23.24 -19.60
CA THR A 240 20.21 -23.19 -18.99
C THR A 240 21.15 -22.13 -19.58
N ASN A 241 20.80 -21.53 -20.72
CA ASN A 241 21.66 -20.58 -21.46
C ASN A 241 20.86 -19.33 -21.90
N GLU A 242 20.16 -18.71 -20.96
CA GLU A 242 19.46 -17.44 -21.22
C GLU A 242 20.44 -16.28 -21.42
N VAL A 243 20.07 -15.34 -22.29
CA VAL A 243 20.81 -14.09 -22.48
C VAL A 243 20.41 -13.13 -21.36
N SER A 244 21.40 -12.63 -20.63
CA SER A 244 21.18 -11.60 -19.60
C SER A 244 21.32 -10.18 -20.18
N PHE A 245 20.88 -9.18 -19.42
CA PHE A 245 21.11 -7.76 -19.75
C PHE A 245 22.60 -7.46 -19.94
N GLN A 246 23.46 -8.00 -19.07
CA GLN A 246 24.92 -7.81 -19.16
C GLN A 246 25.53 -8.48 -20.40
N ASP A 247 25.00 -9.62 -20.84
CA ASP A 247 25.47 -10.26 -22.06
C ASP A 247 25.17 -9.38 -23.30
N ILE A 248 24.07 -8.62 -23.30
CA ILE A 248 23.76 -7.65 -24.36
C ILE A 248 24.76 -6.49 -24.33
N LEU A 249 24.95 -5.87 -23.16
CA LEU A 249 25.86 -4.72 -23.02
C LEU A 249 27.31 -5.04 -23.39
N LEU A 250 27.77 -6.25 -23.06
CA LEU A 250 29.13 -6.72 -23.35
C LEU A 250 29.28 -7.30 -24.77
N GLY A 251 28.20 -7.36 -25.57
CA GLY A 251 28.21 -7.99 -26.89
C GLY A 251 28.40 -9.51 -26.86
N LYS A 252 28.18 -10.16 -25.72
CA LYS A 252 28.36 -11.61 -25.47
C LYS A 252 27.08 -12.41 -25.61
N ALA A 253 25.97 -11.79 -25.98
CA ALA A 253 24.70 -12.49 -26.22
C ALA A 253 24.84 -13.72 -27.16
N PRO A 254 25.63 -13.69 -28.26
CA PRO A 254 25.84 -14.86 -29.10
C PRO A 254 26.46 -16.09 -28.41
N ASP A 255 27.18 -15.89 -27.30
CA ASP A 255 27.79 -16.99 -26.52
C ASP A 255 26.72 -17.86 -25.85
N ARG A 256 25.54 -17.29 -25.57
CA ARG A 256 24.38 -17.95 -24.97
C ARG A 256 23.51 -18.60 -26.05
N ARG A 257 24.10 -19.53 -26.83
CA ARG A 257 23.52 -20.10 -28.07
C ARG A 257 22.00 -20.32 -28.05
N GLY A 258 21.49 -21.08 -27.06
CA GLY A 258 20.06 -21.43 -26.97
C GLY A 258 19.14 -20.23 -26.70
N GLY A 259 19.43 -19.44 -25.67
CA GLY A 259 18.67 -18.23 -25.36
C GLY A 259 18.75 -17.18 -26.46
N TYR A 260 19.92 -17.02 -27.08
CA TYR A 260 20.14 -16.09 -28.18
C TYR A 260 19.33 -16.47 -29.43
N GLN A 261 19.32 -17.74 -29.81
CA GLN A 261 18.55 -18.22 -30.96
C GLN A 261 17.04 -18.02 -30.75
N LYS A 262 16.55 -18.27 -29.52
CA LYS A 262 15.16 -18.00 -29.14
C LYS A 262 14.81 -16.51 -29.28
N ILE A 263 15.66 -15.61 -28.78
CA ILE A 263 15.45 -14.15 -28.91
C ILE A 263 15.49 -13.73 -30.38
N LYS A 264 16.44 -14.22 -31.17
CA LYS A 264 16.53 -13.95 -32.62
C LYS A 264 15.26 -14.35 -33.36
N LYS A 265 14.76 -15.58 -33.16
CA LYS A 265 13.51 -16.04 -33.78
C LYS A 265 12.31 -15.19 -33.35
N CYS A 266 12.28 -14.76 -32.08
CA CYS A 266 11.28 -13.83 -31.58
C CYS A 266 11.37 -12.47 -32.28
N CYS A 267 12.57 -11.92 -32.47
CA CYS A 267 12.80 -10.68 -33.22
C CYS A 267 12.31 -10.82 -34.67
N GLU A 268 12.66 -11.91 -35.35
CA GLU A 268 12.17 -12.16 -36.71
C GLU A 268 10.63 -12.21 -36.77
N GLN A 269 9.99 -12.82 -35.78
CA GLN A 269 8.53 -12.86 -35.70
C GLN A 269 7.92 -11.47 -35.40
N ALA A 270 8.56 -10.69 -34.52
CA ALA A 270 8.17 -9.32 -34.21
C ALA A 270 8.27 -8.42 -35.46
N ALA A 271 9.37 -8.54 -36.22
CA ALA A 271 9.59 -7.83 -37.47
C ALA A 271 8.53 -8.17 -38.52
N ARG A 272 8.19 -9.46 -38.68
CA ARG A 272 7.11 -9.92 -39.57
C ARG A 272 5.75 -9.33 -39.20
N ASP A 273 5.49 -9.15 -37.91
CA ASP A 273 4.26 -8.54 -37.41
C ASP A 273 4.31 -6.99 -37.38
N GLY A 274 5.43 -6.37 -37.79
CA GLY A 274 5.59 -4.92 -37.91
C GLY A 274 6.07 -4.19 -36.65
N PHE A 275 6.57 -4.91 -35.64
CA PHE A 275 7.07 -4.32 -34.39
C PHE A 275 8.55 -3.96 -34.47
N LYS A 276 8.89 -2.74 -34.06
CA LYS A 276 10.28 -2.26 -33.93
C LYS A 276 10.94 -2.67 -32.62
N TYR A 277 10.13 -2.91 -31.60
CA TYR A 277 10.58 -3.13 -30.23
C TYR A 277 10.03 -4.45 -29.67
N LEU A 278 10.87 -5.15 -28.94
CA LEU A 278 10.56 -6.41 -28.26
C LEU A 278 10.98 -6.32 -26.80
N TRP A 279 10.11 -6.76 -25.89
CA TRP A 279 10.46 -6.95 -24.49
C TRP A 279 10.72 -8.42 -24.18
N VAL A 280 11.81 -8.71 -23.47
CA VAL A 280 12.18 -10.04 -22.99
C VAL A 280 12.70 -9.91 -21.55
N ASP A 281 12.07 -10.60 -20.61
CA ASP A 281 12.38 -10.52 -19.17
C ASP A 281 13.83 -10.90 -18.82
N THR A 282 14.45 -11.80 -19.58
CA THR A 282 15.82 -12.26 -19.32
C THR A 282 16.88 -11.21 -19.61
N CYS A 283 16.67 -10.36 -20.63
CA CYS A 283 17.66 -9.38 -21.07
C CYS A 283 17.21 -7.93 -21.00
N CYS A 284 15.92 -7.62 -20.83
CA CYS A 284 15.43 -6.25 -20.66
C CYS A 284 15.39 -5.80 -19.19
N ILE A 285 15.59 -6.72 -18.24
CA ILE A 285 15.69 -6.42 -16.80
C ILE A 285 17.14 -6.64 -16.35
N ASP A 286 17.74 -5.64 -15.72
CA ASP A 286 19.00 -5.81 -15.01
C ASP A 286 18.79 -6.51 -13.68
N LYS A 287 18.95 -7.84 -13.71
CA LYS A 287 18.84 -8.70 -12.52
C LYS A 287 20.00 -8.52 -11.53
N SER A 288 21.06 -7.77 -11.90
CA SER A 288 22.15 -7.44 -10.97
C SER A 288 21.79 -6.27 -10.03
N SER A 289 20.81 -5.46 -10.42
CA SER A 289 20.25 -4.39 -9.60
C SER A 289 19.02 -4.92 -8.86
N SER A 290 19.12 -5.08 -7.54
CA SER A 290 18.01 -5.52 -6.69
C SER A 290 16.84 -4.53 -6.70
N ALA A 291 17.13 -3.23 -6.83
CA ALA A 291 16.14 -2.18 -7.00
C ALA A 291 15.35 -2.34 -8.31
N GLU A 292 16.06 -2.48 -9.43
CA GLU A 292 15.43 -2.64 -10.74
C GLU A 292 14.62 -3.93 -10.83
N LEU A 293 15.16 -5.05 -10.30
CA LEU A 293 14.47 -6.33 -10.30
C LEU A 293 13.11 -6.25 -9.60
N GLN A 294 13.03 -5.52 -8.49
CA GLN A 294 11.76 -5.34 -7.79
C GLN A 294 10.80 -4.45 -8.54
N GLU A 295 11.27 -3.33 -9.09
CA GLU A 295 10.45 -2.44 -9.90
C GLU A 295 9.88 -3.16 -11.11
N ALA A 296 10.72 -4.00 -11.75
CA ALA A 296 10.35 -4.84 -12.86
C ALA A 296 9.27 -5.85 -12.47
N ILE A 297 9.40 -6.52 -11.33
CA ILE A 297 8.39 -7.46 -10.84
C ILE A 297 7.06 -6.75 -10.54
N CYS A 298 7.10 -5.57 -9.93
CA CYS A 298 5.90 -4.80 -9.64
C CYS A 298 5.24 -4.25 -10.92
N SER A 299 6.03 -4.00 -11.96
CA SER A 299 5.57 -3.48 -13.25
C SER A 299 5.22 -4.58 -14.26
N MET A 300 5.58 -5.84 -13.99
CA MET A 300 5.55 -6.92 -14.97
C MET A 300 4.15 -7.12 -15.56
N TYR A 301 3.12 -7.18 -14.71
CA TYR A 301 1.73 -7.31 -15.17
C TYR A 301 1.34 -6.17 -16.12
N LYS A 302 1.72 -4.93 -15.79
CA LYS A 302 1.46 -3.75 -16.62
C LYS A 302 2.22 -3.80 -17.94
N TRP A 303 3.47 -4.28 -17.95
CA TRP A 303 4.25 -4.43 -19.18
C TRP A 303 3.66 -5.50 -20.11
N TYR A 304 3.14 -6.59 -19.55
CA TYR A 304 2.38 -7.57 -20.33
C TYR A 304 1.03 -7.02 -20.81
N GLN A 305 0.33 -6.26 -19.98
CA GLN A 305 -0.95 -5.64 -20.32
C GLN A 305 -0.83 -4.61 -21.45
N ASN A 306 0.24 -3.79 -21.42
CA ASN A 306 0.49 -2.74 -22.41
C ASN A 306 1.12 -3.27 -23.71
N ALA A 307 1.66 -4.50 -23.71
CA ALA A 307 2.22 -5.09 -24.92
C ALA A 307 1.12 -5.33 -25.97
N ARG A 308 1.42 -5.05 -27.23
CA ARG A 308 0.43 -5.21 -28.31
C ARG A 308 0.16 -6.68 -28.63
N VAL A 309 1.17 -7.52 -28.47
CA VAL A 309 1.09 -8.98 -28.63
C VAL A 309 2.10 -9.65 -27.71
N CYS A 310 1.67 -10.73 -27.07
CA CYS A 310 2.53 -11.66 -26.36
C CYS A 310 2.79 -12.90 -27.22
N TYR A 311 4.06 -13.22 -27.47
CA TYR A 311 4.48 -14.46 -28.10
C TYR A 311 4.80 -15.48 -26.99
N ALA A 312 3.94 -16.48 -26.81
CA ALA A 312 4.16 -17.56 -25.87
C ALA A 312 4.89 -18.72 -26.57
N TYR A 313 6.17 -18.89 -26.25
CA TYR A 313 7.02 -19.95 -26.81
C TYR A 313 7.09 -21.14 -25.85
N LEU A 314 6.62 -22.30 -26.32
CA LEU A 314 6.60 -23.56 -25.57
C LEU A 314 7.69 -24.47 -26.13
N GLU A 315 8.86 -24.46 -25.50
CA GLU A 315 10.04 -25.24 -25.93
C GLU A 315 9.81 -26.77 -25.87
N ASP A 316 8.91 -27.22 -25.00
CA ASP A 316 8.61 -28.63 -24.74
C ASP A 316 7.29 -29.11 -25.40
N TYR A 317 6.81 -28.39 -26.41
CA TYR A 317 5.60 -28.76 -27.15
C TYR A 317 5.91 -29.08 -28.63
N GLU A 318 5.44 -30.24 -29.09
CA GLU A 318 5.55 -30.68 -30.49
C GLU A 318 4.21 -31.27 -30.97
N PRO A 319 3.38 -30.50 -31.70
CA PRO A 319 2.02 -30.92 -32.08
C PRO A 319 1.97 -32.16 -32.98
N GLU A 320 2.95 -32.33 -33.87
CA GLU A 320 2.95 -33.38 -34.92
C GLU A 320 3.19 -34.78 -34.36
N THR A 321 3.94 -34.88 -33.27
CA THR A 321 4.42 -36.14 -32.68
C THR A 321 3.67 -36.52 -31.42
N SER A 322 2.80 -35.64 -30.92
CA SER A 322 2.29 -35.73 -29.56
C SER A 322 0.77 -35.75 -29.48
N PRO A 323 0.19 -36.45 -28.49
CA PRO A 323 -1.24 -36.45 -28.29
C PRO A 323 -1.74 -35.05 -27.90
N PRO A 324 -3.01 -34.69 -28.18
CA PRO A 324 -3.60 -33.42 -27.77
C PRO A 324 -3.47 -33.10 -26.27
N SER A 325 -3.39 -34.13 -25.43
CA SER A 325 -3.17 -34.02 -23.98
C SER A 325 -1.76 -33.54 -23.59
N GLN A 326 -0.79 -33.51 -24.51
CA GLN A 326 0.56 -33.02 -24.21
C GLN A 326 0.55 -31.52 -23.89
N LEU A 327 -0.34 -30.73 -24.50
CA LEU A 327 -0.38 -29.28 -24.27
C LEU A 327 -0.58 -28.95 -22.78
N SER A 328 -1.43 -29.70 -22.07
CA SER A 328 -1.64 -29.51 -20.62
C SER A 328 -0.42 -29.86 -19.77
N SER A 329 0.49 -30.67 -20.31
CA SER A 329 1.71 -31.12 -19.61
C SER A 329 2.91 -30.20 -19.82
N CYS A 330 2.82 -29.24 -20.75
CA CYS A 330 3.92 -28.31 -21.01
C CYS A 330 4.26 -27.48 -19.77
N LYS A 331 5.55 -27.28 -19.52
CA LYS A 331 6.08 -26.50 -18.40
C LYS A 331 5.50 -25.11 -18.33
N TRP A 332 5.16 -24.52 -19.48
CA TRP A 332 4.56 -23.20 -19.52
C TRP A 332 3.27 -23.11 -18.69
N PHE A 333 2.41 -24.14 -18.66
CA PHE A 333 1.18 -24.12 -17.86
C PHE A 333 1.40 -24.39 -16.37
N THR A 334 2.55 -24.95 -15.99
CA THR A 334 2.88 -25.29 -14.60
C THR A 334 3.79 -24.27 -13.92
N ARG A 335 4.24 -23.21 -14.61
CA ARG A 335 5.05 -22.13 -14.03
C ARG A 335 4.17 -21.03 -13.44
N GLY A 336 4.55 -20.47 -12.29
CA GLY A 336 3.77 -19.43 -11.60
C GLY A 336 3.57 -18.15 -12.44
N TRP A 337 4.68 -17.56 -12.90
CA TRP A 337 4.67 -16.27 -13.60
C TRP A 337 3.86 -16.23 -14.90
N THR A 338 3.83 -17.34 -15.65
CA THR A 338 3.12 -17.43 -16.93
C THR A 338 1.60 -17.28 -16.81
N LEU A 339 1.03 -17.33 -15.59
CA LEU A 339 -0.37 -16.98 -15.35
C LEU A 339 -0.65 -15.51 -15.69
N GLN A 340 0.19 -14.60 -15.22
CA GLN A 340 0.07 -13.18 -15.52
C GLN A 340 0.34 -12.93 -17.02
N GLU A 341 1.27 -13.67 -17.61
CA GLU A 341 1.64 -13.58 -19.03
C GLU A 341 0.51 -14.07 -19.96
N LEU A 342 -0.38 -14.94 -19.46
CA LEU A 342 -1.60 -15.37 -20.16
C LEU A 342 -2.71 -14.32 -20.06
N LEU A 343 -2.93 -13.80 -18.85
CA LEU A 343 -4.09 -13.00 -18.51
C LEU A 343 -3.92 -11.53 -18.88
N ALA A 344 -2.77 -10.93 -18.58
CA ALA A 344 -2.56 -9.50 -18.73
C ALA A 344 -2.60 -9.02 -20.20
N PRO A 345 -1.92 -9.67 -21.17
CA PRO A 345 -1.96 -9.20 -22.55
C PRO A 345 -3.33 -9.41 -23.19
N ALA A 346 -3.79 -8.44 -23.99
CA ALA A 346 -5.02 -8.59 -24.77
C ALA A 346 -4.91 -9.71 -25.82
N SER A 347 -3.72 -9.89 -26.42
CA SER A 347 -3.46 -10.87 -27.47
C SER A 347 -2.25 -11.74 -27.13
N VAL A 348 -2.44 -13.07 -27.15
CA VAL A 348 -1.36 -14.06 -27.01
C VAL A 348 -1.37 -14.99 -28.22
N LYS A 349 -0.21 -15.15 -28.87
CA LYS A 349 0.03 -16.11 -29.96
C LYS A 349 0.96 -17.20 -29.44
N PHE A 350 0.60 -18.47 -29.64
CA PHE A 350 1.35 -19.61 -29.14
C PHE A 350 2.20 -20.26 -30.24
N TYR A 351 3.44 -20.59 -29.89
CA TYR A 351 4.46 -21.19 -30.77
C TYR A 351 5.03 -22.46 -30.14
N ASP A 352 5.26 -23.47 -30.96
CA ASP A 352 5.87 -24.74 -30.58
C ASP A 352 7.41 -24.66 -30.52
N SER A 353 8.09 -25.77 -30.23
CA SER A 353 9.57 -25.88 -30.17
C SER A 353 10.27 -25.48 -31.48
N LYS A 354 9.58 -25.59 -32.62
CA LYS A 354 10.10 -25.24 -33.95
C LYS A 354 9.83 -23.76 -34.31
N TRP A 355 9.16 -23.00 -33.44
CA TRP A 355 8.65 -21.64 -33.69
C TRP A 355 7.53 -21.59 -34.74
N ILE A 356 6.74 -22.66 -34.85
CA ILE A 356 5.54 -22.70 -35.68
C ILE A 356 4.35 -22.27 -34.82
N LYS A 357 3.60 -21.28 -35.30
CA LYS A 357 2.40 -20.80 -34.63
C LYS A 357 1.30 -21.86 -34.72
N PHE A 358 0.84 -22.39 -33.59
CA PHE A 358 -0.24 -23.37 -33.55
C PHE A 358 -1.58 -22.81 -33.06
N GLY A 359 -1.59 -21.62 -32.45
CA GLY A 359 -2.85 -21.02 -32.00
C GLY A 359 -2.74 -19.62 -31.42
N THR A 360 -3.89 -19.11 -30.98
CA THR A 360 -4.03 -17.84 -30.26
C THR A 360 -4.87 -18.05 -29.01
N LYS A 361 -4.78 -17.15 -28.02
CA LYS A 361 -5.63 -17.19 -26.82
C LYS A 361 -7.12 -17.32 -27.15
N THR A 362 -7.57 -16.61 -28.19
CA THR A 362 -8.97 -16.65 -28.65
C THR A 362 -9.33 -18.00 -29.26
N ASN A 363 -8.49 -18.55 -30.15
CA ASN A 363 -8.78 -19.81 -30.86
C ASN A 363 -8.68 -21.03 -29.94
N LEU A 364 -7.75 -21.00 -28.98
CA LEU A 364 -7.53 -22.08 -28.02
C LEU A 364 -8.35 -21.91 -26.73
N CYS A 365 -9.27 -20.94 -26.68
CA CYS A 365 -9.93 -20.50 -25.44
C CYS A 365 -10.56 -21.65 -24.62
N LEU A 366 -11.24 -22.60 -25.28
CA LEU A 366 -11.86 -23.74 -24.57
C LEU A 366 -10.80 -24.71 -24.02
N GLN A 367 -9.79 -25.05 -24.82
CA GLN A 367 -8.68 -25.90 -24.37
C GLN A 367 -7.90 -25.24 -23.23
N LEU A 368 -7.66 -23.92 -23.31
CA LEU A 368 -7.01 -23.16 -22.25
C LEU A 368 -7.85 -23.13 -20.98
N ALA A 369 -9.18 -23.00 -21.08
CA ALA A 369 -10.08 -23.09 -19.94
C ALA A 369 -10.01 -24.46 -19.27
N ASP A 370 -10.00 -25.55 -20.04
CA ASP A 370 -9.88 -26.92 -19.53
C ASP A 370 -8.54 -27.14 -18.80
N ILE A 371 -7.44 -26.59 -19.32
CA ILE A 371 -6.10 -26.72 -18.74
C ILE A 371 -5.95 -25.88 -17.46
N THR A 372 -6.44 -24.65 -17.49
CA THR A 372 -6.13 -23.64 -16.45
C THR A 372 -7.23 -23.46 -15.41
N GLY A 373 -8.45 -23.92 -15.69
CA GLY A 373 -9.63 -23.66 -14.87
C GLY A 373 -10.11 -22.21 -14.92
N ILE A 374 -9.62 -21.40 -15.87
CA ILE A 374 -9.99 -19.98 -16.02
C ILE A 374 -11.24 -19.89 -16.89
N ASP A 375 -12.21 -19.09 -16.44
CA ASP A 375 -13.44 -18.84 -17.21
C ASP A 375 -13.13 -18.34 -18.64
N PRO A 376 -13.74 -18.92 -19.69
CA PRO A 376 -13.58 -18.47 -21.07
C PRO A 376 -13.82 -16.97 -21.29
N GLN A 377 -14.69 -16.32 -20.52
CA GLN A 377 -14.93 -14.87 -20.59
C GLN A 377 -13.69 -14.09 -20.14
N VAL A 378 -13.00 -14.53 -19.10
CA VAL A 378 -11.75 -13.91 -18.63
C VAL A 378 -10.65 -14.11 -19.67
N LEU A 379 -10.51 -15.31 -20.23
CA LEU A 379 -9.53 -15.58 -21.30
C LEU A 379 -9.74 -14.74 -22.56
N ARG A 380 -10.99 -14.33 -22.85
CA ARG A 380 -11.35 -13.43 -23.95
C ARG A 380 -11.18 -11.94 -23.64
N GLY A 381 -10.63 -11.59 -22.47
CA GLY A 381 -10.35 -10.21 -22.05
C GLY A 381 -11.35 -9.63 -21.06
N GLY A 382 -12.23 -10.45 -20.48
CA GLY A 382 -13.03 -10.04 -19.33
C GLY A 382 -12.13 -9.69 -18.14
N ASP A 383 -12.53 -8.67 -17.37
CA ASP A 383 -11.77 -8.20 -16.21
C ASP A 383 -11.69 -9.28 -15.12
N PRO A 384 -10.48 -9.80 -14.80
CA PRO A 384 -10.30 -10.80 -13.74
C PRO A 384 -10.79 -10.32 -12.37
N MET A 385 -10.86 -9.02 -12.10
CA MET A 385 -11.27 -8.47 -10.80
C MET A 385 -12.74 -8.68 -10.49
N ARG A 386 -13.54 -9.07 -11.49
CA ARG A 386 -14.92 -9.47 -11.31
C ARG A 386 -15.07 -10.88 -10.75
N GLN A 387 -14.00 -11.68 -10.74
CA GLN A 387 -14.02 -13.03 -10.20
C GLN A 387 -13.65 -13.05 -8.72
N ALA A 388 -14.19 -14.04 -8.03
CA ALA A 388 -13.94 -14.22 -6.60
C ALA A 388 -12.44 -14.37 -6.31
N VAL A 389 -11.99 -13.92 -5.15
CA VAL A 389 -10.60 -14.07 -4.72
C VAL A 389 -10.18 -15.54 -4.71
N ALA A 390 -11.02 -16.44 -4.16
CA ALA A 390 -10.74 -17.89 -4.17
C ALA A 390 -10.58 -18.43 -5.59
N GLU A 391 -11.41 -17.97 -6.53
CA GLU A 391 -11.36 -18.42 -7.92
C GLU A 391 -10.06 -17.97 -8.58
N ARG A 392 -9.69 -16.70 -8.44
CA ARG A 392 -8.39 -16.18 -8.92
C ARG A 392 -7.21 -16.92 -8.30
N MET A 393 -7.26 -17.22 -7.00
CA MET A 393 -6.23 -18.01 -6.32
C MET A 393 -6.16 -19.44 -6.88
N SER A 394 -7.30 -20.03 -7.24
CA SER A 394 -7.36 -21.39 -7.79
C SER A 394 -6.65 -21.51 -9.14
N TRP A 395 -6.59 -20.45 -9.95
CA TRP A 395 -5.88 -20.44 -11.24
C TRP A 395 -4.35 -20.61 -11.08
N ALA A 396 -3.82 -20.35 -9.89
CA ALA A 396 -2.42 -20.60 -9.55
C ALA A 396 -2.19 -21.91 -8.80
N SER A 397 -3.24 -22.63 -8.41
CA SER A 397 -3.14 -23.84 -7.57
C SER A 397 -2.38 -25.00 -8.23
N GLY A 398 -2.37 -25.08 -9.56
CA GLY A 398 -1.62 -26.08 -10.33
C GLY A 398 -0.20 -25.65 -10.72
N ARG A 399 0.24 -24.46 -10.28
CA ARG A 399 1.50 -23.84 -10.71
C ARG A 399 2.57 -23.93 -9.63
N THR A 400 3.81 -23.92 -10.07
CA THR A 400 5.03 -24.08 -9.27
C THR A 400 6.00 -22.95 -9.57
N THR A 401 6.77 -22.57 -8.55
CA THR A 401 7.78 -21.52 -8.62
C THR A 401 9.12 -22.04 -8.11
N SER A 402 10.21 -21.44 -8.58
CA SER A 402 11.56 -21.84 -8.17
C SER A 402 11.88 -21.38 -6.73
N ARG A 403 11.45 -20.17 -6.37
CA ARG A 403 11.45 -19.69 -4.98
C ARG A 403 10.03 -19.77 -4.44
N ILE A 404 9.88 -20.16 -3.17
CA ILE A 404 8.57 -20.33 -2.56
C ILE A 404 7.81 -18.99 -2.49
N GLU A 405 8.52 -17.89 -2.25
CA GLU A 405 7.94 -16.54 -2.17
C GLU A 405 7.38 -16.05 -3.50
N ASP A 406 7.93 -16.53 -4.63
CA ASP A 406 7.43 -16.17 -5.96
C ASP A 406 5.99 -16.66 -6.18
N ALA A 407 5.50 -17.63 -5.40
CA ALA A 407 4.09 -18.03 -5.42
C ALA A 407 3.16 -16.86 -5.03
N ALA A 408 3.65 -15.94 -4.18
CA ALA A 408 2.96 -14.69 -3.84
C ALA A 408 3.27 -13.58 -4.85
N TYR A 409 4.54 -13.37 -5.18
CA TYR A 409 4.94 -12.26 -6.06
C TYR A 409 4.37 -12.39 -7.48
N SER A 410 4.25 -13.62 -7.99
CA SER A 410 3.64 -13.91 -9.29
C SER A 410 2.12 -13.71 -9.32
N LEU A 411 1.49 -13.29 -8.22
CA LEU A 411 0.06 -12.99 -8.13
C LEU A 411 -0.23 -11.52 -7.85
N MET A 412 0.78 -10.71 -7.52
CA MET A 412 0.57 -9.32 -7.10
C MET A 412 -0.18 -8.50 -8.14
N GLY A 413 0.25 -8.57 -9.41
CA GLY A 413 -0.40 -7.86 -10.50
C GLY A 413 -1.81 -8.37 -10.79
N LEU A 414 -2.04 -9.69 -10.66
CA LEU A 414 -3.38 -10.25 -10.78
C LEU A 414 -4.30 -9.67 -9.72
N PHE A 415 -3.89 -9.55 -8.45
CA PHE A 415 -4.74 -8.99 -7.40
C PHE A 415 -4.67 -7.46 -7.26
N ASN A 416 -3.90 -6.80 -8.13
CA ASN A 416 -3.61 -5.38 -8.05
C ASN A 416 -3.18 -4.96 -6.63
N VAL A 417 -2.34 -5.77 -5.99
CA VAL A 417 -1.72 -5.47 -4.69
C VAL A 417 -0.27 -5.05 -4.88
N PHE A 418 0.27 -4.35 -3.90
CA PHE A 418 1.70 -4.12 -3.78
C PHE A 418 2.20 -4.60 -2.43
N MET A 419 3.31 -5.33 -2.44
CA MET A 419 4.04 -5.67 -1.22
C MET A 419 5.55 -5.77 -1.50
N PRO A 420 6.41 -5.34 -0.57
CA PRO A 420 7.86 -5.51 -0.70
C PRO A 420 8.26 -6.98 -0.83
N MET A 421 9.19 -7.28 -1.75
CA MET A 421 9.75 -8.62 -1.91
C MET A 421 10.82 -8.87 -0.84
N LEU A 422 10.59 -9.87 0.01
CA LEU A 422 11.51 -10.32 1.05
C LEU A 422 11.83 -11.80 0.80
N TYR A 423 12.89 -12.08 0.02
CA TYR A 423 13.35 -13.45 -0.15
C TYR A 423 13.95 -13.99 1.16
N GLY A 424 13.55 -15.19 1.56
CA GLY A 424 13.89 -15.80 2.84
C GLY A 424 12.75 -15.80 3.87
N GLU A 425 11.61 -15.16 3.56
CA GLU A 425 10.43 -15.19 4.44
C GLU A 425 9.56 -16.45 4.28
N GLY A 426 9.81 -17.27 3.25
CA GLY A 426 9.10 -18.52 3.04
C GLY A 426 7.60 -18.33 2.74
N GLU A 427 6.76 -19.17 3.34
CA GLU A 427 5.29 -19.12 3.17
C GLU A 427 4.66 -17.80 3.67
N ARG A 428 5.38 -17.03 4.49
CA ARG A 428 4.91 -15.73 5.00
C ARG A 428 4.65 -14.73 3.86
N ALA A 429 5.35 -14.86 2.73
CA ALA A 429 5.09 -14.04 1.55
C ALA A 429 3.65 -14.20 1.06
N PHE A 430 3.13 -15.43 1.06
CA PHE A 430 1.76 -15.70 0.62
C PHE A 430 0.70 -15.27 1.65
N MET A 431 1.03 -15.27 2.95
CA MET A 431 0.16 -14.69 3.98
C MET A 431 0.07 -13.17 3.82
N ARG A 432 1.20 -12.49 3.61
CA ARG A 432 1.24 -11.04 3.35
C ARG A 432 0.45 -10.65 2.10
N LEU A 433 0.49 -11.46 1.04
CA LEU A 433 -0.36 -11.26 -0.13
C LEU A 433 -1.85 -11.23 0.27
N GLN A 434 -2.29 -12.19 1.09
CA GLN A 434 -3.67 -12.26 1.56
C GLN A 434 -4.03 -11.09 2.50
N GLU A 435 -3.09 -10.65 3.35
CA GLU A 435 -3.25 -9.45 4.18
C GLU A 435 -3.47 -8.21 3.32
N GLU A 436 -2.65 -8.01 2.28
CA GLU A 436 -2.82 -6.89 1.35
C GLU A 436 -4.14 -7.00 0.59
N ILE A 437 -4.53 -8.19 0.11
CA ILE A 437 -5.84 -8.38 -0.53
C ILE A 437 -6.97 -8.00 0.44
N MET A 438 -6.90 -8.41 1.70
CA MET A 438 -7.94 -8.14 2.71
C MET A 438 -8.07 -6.64 3.04
N LYS A 439 -6.98 -5.87 2.96
CA LYS A 439 -7.03 -4.41 3.13
C LYS A 439 -7.83 -3.73 2.03
N GLN A 440 -7.77 -4.25 0.80
CA GLN A 440 -8.38 -3.64 -0.39
C GLN A 440 -9.50 -4.45 -1.07
N SER A 441 -9.96 -5.55 -0.45
CA SER A 441 -11.13 -6.33 -0.87
C SER A 441 -12.00 -6.76 0.31
N GLU A 442 -13.32 -6.75 0.12
CA GLU A 442 -14.31 -7.33 1.05
C GLU A 442 -14.78 -8.73 0.60
N ASP A 443 -14.01 -9.36 -0.28
CA ASP A 443 -14.30 -10.70 -0.78
C ASP A 443 -13.83 -11.77 0.23
N TYR A 444 -14.77 -12.24 1.05
CA TYR A 444 -14.53 -13.27 2.06
C TYR A 444 -14.21 -14.66 1.48
N THR A 445 -14.31 -14.86 0.16
CA THR A 445 -13.79 -16.09 -0.46
C THR A 445 -12.28 -16.22 -0.28
N LEU A 446 -11.57 -15.16 0.11
CA LEU A 446 -10.20 -15.22 0.62
C LEU A 446 -9.98 -16.32 1.67
N PHE A 447 -10.99 -16.57 2.53
CA PHE A 447 -10.93 -17.60 3.59
C PHE A 447 -11.49 -18.95 3.16
N ALA A 448 -11.96 -19.05 1.93
CA ALA A 448 -12.42 -20.29 1.36
C ALA A 448 -11.18 -21.03 0.82
N TRP A 449 -10.48 -21.78 1.64
CA TRP A 449 -9.35 -22.64 1.27
C TRP A 449 -9.41 -23.93 2.11
N ASN A 450 -8.76 -25.00 1.67
CA ASN A 450 -8.82 -26.30 2.35
C ASN A 450 -7.43 -26.87 2.63
N CYS A 451 -7.26 -27.49 3.80
CA CYS A 451 -6.08 -28.32 4.09
C CYS A 451 -6.28 -29.72 3.53
N ALA A 452 -5.29 -30.26 2.83
CA ALA A 452 -5.29 -31.68 2.50
C ALA A 452 -4.68 -32.55 3.63
N GLU A 453 -3.88 -31.96 4.53
CA GLU A 453 -3.17 -32.71 5.57
C GLU A 453 -3.95 -32.73 6.91
N PRO A 454 -4.12 -33.92 7.53
CA PRO A 454 -4.71 -34.05 8.85
C PRO A 454 -3.71 -33.57 9.93
N GLU A 455 -4.09 -32.48 10.60
CA GLU A 455 -3.64 -32.01 11.91
C GLU A 455 -2.20 -32.34 12.36
N SER A 456 -1.30 -31.38 12.18
CA SER A 456 -0.38 -31.02 13.24
C SER A 456 -0.09 -29.52 13.14
N HIS A 457 -0.13 -28.81 14.27
CA HIS A 457 0.20 -27.38 14.47
C HIS A 457 -0.96 -26.37 14.28
N GLN A 458 -1.04 -25.42 15.22
CA GLN A 458 -1.90 -24.23 15.18
C GLN A 458 -1.85 -23.57 13.80
N ARG A 459 -3.00 -23.56 13.10
CA ARG A 459 -3.12 -22.94 11.78
C ARG A 459 -3.70 -21.54 11.93
N GLY A 460 -3.13 -20.59 11.19
CA GLY A 460 -3.61 -19.21 11.14
C GLY A 460 -4.85 -19.06 10.25
N LEU A 461 -5.34 -17.81 10.15
CA LEU A 461 -6.48 -17.43 9.32
C LEU A 461 -6.22 -17.58 7.81
N PHE A 462 -4.97 -17.43 7.38
CA PHE A 462 -4.57 -17.38 5.98
C PHE A 462 -4.02 -18.71 5.46
N ALA A 463 -4.25 -18.95 4.17
CA ALA A 463 -3.65 -20.06 3.43
C ALA A 463 -2.12 -19.92 3.35
N ARG A 464 -1.41 -21.02 3.15
CA ARG A 464 0.07 -21.02 3.00
C ARG A 464 0.53 -21.06 1.55
N SER A 465 -0.36 -21.48 0.64
CA SER A 465 -0.05 -21.64 -0.78
C SER A 465 -1.32 -21.57 -1.64
N PRO A 466 -1.23 -21.16 -2.92
CA PRO A 466 -2.33 -21.26 -3.88
C PRO A 466 -2.93 -22.66 -4.03
N THR A 467 -2.15 -23.72 -3.75
CA THR A 467 -2.60 -25.13 -3.86
C THR A 467 -3.83 -25.43 -2.99
N GLU A 468 -3.98 -24.71 -1.87
CA GLU A 468 -5.08 -24.87 -0.92
C GLU A 468 -6.43 -24.35 -1.47
N PHE A 469 -6.42 -23.66 -2.63
CA PHE A 469 -7.61 -23.17 -3.34
C PHE A 469 -8.06 -24.09 -4.49
N LYS A 470 -7.38 -25.21 -4.76
CA LYS A 470 -7.62 -26.10 -5.92
C LYS A 470 -9.07 -26.62 -6.05
N GLY A 471 -9.81 -26.75 -4.95
CA GLY A 471 -11.16 -27.33 -4.92
C GLY A 471 -12.32 -26.37 -5.17
N HIS A 472 -12.08 -25.07 -5.39
CA HIS A 472 -13.16 -24.07 -5.42
C HIS A 472 -14.00 -24.00 -6.69
N VAL A 473 -13.44 -24.37 -7.83
CA VAL A 473 -14.14 -24.31 -9.12
C VAL A 473 -15.43 -25.16 -9.11
N ARG A 474 -15.50 -26.23 -8.29
CA ARG A 474 -16.72 -27.06 -8.14
C ARG A 474 -17.70 -26.58 -7.07
N ARG A 475 -17.23 -26.01 -5.94
CA ARG A 475 -18.11 -25.69 -4.80
C ARG A 475 -19.00 -24.46 -5.03
N VAL A 476 -18.55 -23.48 -5.81
CA VAL A 476 -19.38 -22.30 -6.11
C VAL A 476 -20.54 -22.67 -7.05
N GLN A 477 -20.34 -23.66 -7.94
CA GLN A 477 -21.40 -24.20 -8.81
C GLN A 477 -22.47 -24.96 -8.01
N ASP A 478 -22.08 -25.75 -7.01
CA ASP A 478 -23.06 -26.46 -6.16
C ASP A 478 -23.87 -25.50 -5.26
N ILE A 479 -23.28 -24.40 -4.78
CA ILE A 479 -24.00 -23.37 -4.00
C ILE A 479 -24.94 -22.54 -4.89
N SER A 480 -24.60 -22.32 -6.16
CA SER A 480 -25.44 -21.56 -7.10
C SER A 480 -26.65 -22.34 -7.65
N SER A 481 -26.78 -23.62 -7.31
CA SER A 481 -28.00 -24.42 -7.56
C SER A 481 -29.21 -23.99 -6.71
N GLY A 482 -29.00 -23.16 -5.68
CA GLY A 482 -30.04 -22.65 -4.80
C GLY A 482 -30.27 -21.15 -4.94
N ASN A 483 -30.70 -20.65 -6.10
CA ASN A 483 -31.25 -19.28 -6.32
C ASN A 483 -30.54 -18.06 -5.69
N GLN A 484 -29.34 -18.20 -5.12
CA GLN A 484 -28.46 -17.14 -4.67
C GLN A 484 -27.13 -17.36 -5.38
N GLN A 485 -26.99 -16.70 -6.52
CA GLN A 485 -25.68 -16.41 -7.06
C GLN A 485 -24.89 -15.65 -5.99
N PHE A 486 -24.02 -16.34 -5.25
CA PHE A 486 -22.88 -15.72 -4.57
C PHE A 486 -21.84 -15.31 -5.63
N THR A 487 -22.29 -14.66 -6.70
CA THR A 487 -21.42 -13.82 -7.51
C THR A 487 -21.05 -12.66 -6.60
N SER A 488 -19.78 -12.62 -6.17
CA SER A 488 -19.12 -11.42 -5.70
C SER A 488 -19.03 -10.45 -6.88
N GLN A 489 -20.19 -9.94 -7.31
CA GLN A 489 -20.22 -8.71 -8.06
C GLN A 489 -19.61 -7.70 -7.12
N TYR A 490 -18.58 -7.00 -7.59
CA TYR A 490 -18.14 -5.75 -6.99
C TYR A 490 -19.38 -4.85 -6.96
N ARG A 491 -20.13 -4.90 -5.86
CA ARG A 491 -21.38 -4.17 -5.76
C ARG A 491 -20.98 -2.73 -5.69
N THR A 492 -21.42 -1.96 -6.66
CA THR A 492 -21.27 -0.51 -6.59
C THR A 492 -21.90 -0.03 -5.28
N PRO A 493 -21.46 1.10 -4.70
CA PRO A 493 -22.10 1.65 -3.49
C PRO A 493 -23.64 1.80 -3.61
N ALA A 494 -24.15 1.89 -4.85
CA ALA A 494 -25.58 1.93 -5.17
C ALA A 494 -26.30 0.57 -5.06
N GLU A 495 -25.62 -0.56 -5.22
CA GLU A 495 -26.20 -1.92 -5.10
C GLU A 495 -26.10 -2.49 -3.68
N GLN A 496 -25.23 -1.91 -2.85
CA GLN A 496 -25.11 -2.22 -1.41
C GLN A 496 -26.18 -1.52 -0.55
N LEU A 497 -26.98 -0.64 -1.15
CA LEU A 497 -28.00 0.22 -0.52
C LEU A 497 -29.14 -0.52 0.20
N HIS A 498 -29.32 -1.81 -0.07
CA HIS A 498 -30.45 -2.61 0.43
C HIS A 498 -30.12 -3.51 1.64
N ASN A 499 -28.88 -3.49 2.13
CA ASN A 499 -28.47 -4.34 3.25
C ASN A 499 -28.35 -3.56 4.58
N PRO A 500 -28.67 -4.19 5.73
CA PRO A 500 -28.48 -3.61 7.05
C PRO A 500 -26.99 -3.34 7.37
N ALA A 501 -26.73 -2.56 8.43
CA ALA A 501 -25.38 -2.25 8.91
C ALA A 501 -24.53 -3.53 9.01
N THR A 502 -23.39 -3.55 8.31
CA THR A 502 -22.54 -4.74 8.17
C THR A 502 -21.13 -4.43 8.65
N MET A 503 -20.60 -5.27 9.54
CA MET A 503 -19.19 -5.20 9.94
C MET A 503 -18.31 -5.78 8.84
N THR A 504 -17.34 -5.00 8.37
CA THR A 504 -16.37 -5.38 7.33
C THR A 504 -14.97 -5.45 7.91
N SER A 505 -14.01 -6.00 7.14
CA SER A 505 -12.58 -5.96 7.50
C SER A 505 -12.00 -4.53 7.56
N ARG A 506 -12.74 -3.53 7.05
CA ARG A 506 -12.35 -2.11 7.05
C ARG A 506 -13.10 -1.25 8.07
N GLY A 507 -13.99 -1.86 8.88
CA GLY A 507 -14.85 -1.16 9.83
C GLY A 507 -16.34 -1.39 9.59
N MET A 508 -17.19 -0.60 10.24
CA MET A 508 -18.64 -0.76 10.19
C MET A 508 -19.25 -0.01 9.00
N LEU A 509 -19.75 -0.74 8.00
CA LEU A 509 -20.48 -0.14 6.89
C LEU A 509 -21.96 0.04 7.27
N ILE A 510 -22.41 1.30 7.33
CA ILE A 510 -23.81 1.63 7.66
C ILE A 510 -24.33 2.76 6.76
N GLY A 511 -25.49 2.56 6.14
CA GLY A 511 -26.19 3.63 5.44
C GLY A 511 -26.92 4.55 6.42
N LEU A 512 -26.59 5.84 6.44
CA LEU A 512 -27.22 6.82 7.33
C LEU A 512 -27.91 7.96 6.56
N PRO A 513 -29.12 8.38 6.98
CA PRO A 513 -29.75 9.59 6.45
C PRO A 513 -29.05 10.85 7.01
N LEU A 514 -28.80 11.83 6.14
CA LEU A 514 -28.17 13.11 6.49
C LEU A 514 -29.16 14.28 6.47
N LEU A 515 -29.02 15.20 7.43
CA LEU A 515 -29.73 16.50 7.46
C LEU A 515 -28.73 17.68 7.43
N GLU A 516 -29.00 18.70 6.62
CA GLU A 516 -28.18 19.91 6.50
C GLU A 516 -28.64 21.04 7.44
N LYS A 517 -27.68 21.80 7.99
CA LYS A 517 -27.87 22.71 9.12
C LYS A 517 -28.78 23.93 8.85
N ASP A 518 -28.91 24.41 7.62
CA ASP A 518 -29.68 25.63 7.33
C ASP A 518 -31.20 25.44 7.40
N ALA A 519 -31.69 24.20 7.46
CA ALA A 519 -33.08 23.87 7.70
C ALA A 519 -33.59 24.23 9.11
N MET A 520 -32.71 24.46 10.09
CA MET A 520 -33.12 24.81 11.46
C MET A 520 -33.44 26.29 11.69
N LYS A 521 -33.21 27.18 10.71
CA LYS A 521 -33.39 28.65 10.86
C LYS A 521 -34.65 29.24 10.23
N MET A 522 -35.47 28.45 9.53
CA MET A 522 -36.70 28.95 8.91
C MET A 522 -37.85 29.03 9.91
N GLY A 523 -37.88 30.13 10.66
CA GLY A 523 -38.93 30.39 11.64
C GLY A 523 -39.11 31.87 11.93
N THR A 524 -39.27 32.71 10.91
CA THR A 524 -39.94 34.03 11.02
C THR A 524 -40.23 34.61 9.63
N SER A 525 -41.36 34.24 9.03
CA SER A 525 -41.98 35.07 7.99
C SER A 525 -43.49 34.89 8.06
N LYS A 526 -44.19 35.96 8.46
CA LYS A 526 -45.63 36.08 8.35
C LYS A 526 -45.93 36.41 6.88
N GLN A 527 -46.44 35.47 6.10
CA GLN A 527 -47.21 35.79 4.90
C GLN A 527 -48.56 35.06 4.91
N HIS A 528 -49.57 35.81 4.50
CA HIS A 528 -50.99 35.53 4.62
C HIS A 528 -51.43 34.47 3.61
N GLY A 529 -52.39 33.63 4.01
CA GLY A 529 -53.31 32.99 3.06
C GLY A 529 -53.07 31.53 2.68
N ALA A 530 -52.98 30.63 3.65
CA ALA A 530 -53.54 29.27 3.61
C ALA A 530 -53.27 28.60 4.96
N GLN A 531 -54.32 28.14 5.66
CA GLN A 531 -54.19 27.50 6.96
C GLN A 531 -53.50 26.13 6.85
N ALA A 532 -52.17 26.09 6.90
CA ALA A 532 -51.44 24.95 7.44
C ALA A 532 -51.23 25.20 8.93
N ARG A 533 -52.01 24.51 9.76
CA ARG A 533 -51.98 24.59 11.23
C ARG A 533 -50.67 23.95 11.74
N ILE A 534 -49.54 24.64 11.61
CA ILE A 534 -48.27 24.22 12.22
C ILE A 534 -48.45 24.40 13.74
N ARG A 535 -48.67 23.29 14.45
CA ARG A 535 -48.69 23.26 15.92
C ARG A 535 -47.37 23.86 16.42
N ARG A 536 -47.45 24.90 17.26
CA ARG A 536 -46.34 25.40 18.09
C ARG A 536 -45.62 24.21 18.72
N ILE A 537 -44.39 23.94 18.30
CA ILE A 537 -43.50 23.01 19.00
C ILE A 537 -42.97 23.74 20.23
N GLY A 538 -43.78 23.75 21.29
CA GLY A 538 -43.45 24.30 22.59
C GLY A 538 -42.72 23.29 23.47
N ARG A 539 -41.65 23.77 24.12
CA ARG A 539 -40.96 23.20 25.29
C ARG A 539 -40.30 21.82 25.08
N GLY A 540 -39.06 21.85 24.55
CA GLY A 540 -38.17 20.68 24.50
C GLY A 540 -36.76 20.97 23.98
N PHE A 541 -36.58 22.03 23.19
CA PHE A 541 -35.32 22.43 22.54
C PHE A 541 -34.30 23.18 23.43
N GLY A 542 -34.39 23.06 24.76
CA GLY A 542 -33.40 23.65 25.66
C GLY A 542 -31.94 23.20 25.42
N PRO A 543 -31.67 21.91 25.11
CA PRO A 543 -30.30 21.46 24.88
C PRO A 543 -29.72 21.85 23.52
N PHE A 544 -30.54 21.98 22.46
CA PHE A 544 -30.09 22.46 21.14
C PHE A 544 -29.80 23.97 21.13
N ARG A 545 -30.37 24.74 22.08
CA ARG A 545 -29.98 26.15 22.31
C ARG A 545 -28.68 26.31 23.10
N ARG A 546 -28.20 25.30 23.83
CA ARG A 546 -26.94 25.40 24.60
C ARG A 546 -25.70 25.52 23.70
N PHE A 547 -25.78 25.08 22.44
CA PHE A 547 -24.74 25.26 21.42
C PHE A 547 -24.88 26.60 20.64
N GLN A 548 -25.82 27.48 21.02
CA GLN A 548 -25.92 28.83 20.46
C GLN A 548 -25.49 29.93 21.43
N SER A 549 -25.15 29.63 22.69
CA SER A 549 -24.92 30.67 23.71
C SER A 549 -23.71 30.50 24.62
N SER A 550 -22.75 29.63 24.31
CA SER A 550 -21.41 29.75 24.91
C SER A 550 -20.56 30.57 23.94
N ASN A 551 -20.02 31.69 24.41
CA ASN A 551 -19.18 32.61 23.64
C ASN A 551 -17.82 32.02 23.19
N ASP A 552 -17.61 30.71 23.38
CA ASP A 552 -16.44 29.96 22.96
C ASP A 552 -16.90 28.69 22.23
N GLU A 553 -17.12 28.75 20.91
CA GLU A 553 -17.20 27.57 20.05
C GLU A 553 -16.80 27.86 18.59
N PRO A 554 -16.21 26.88 17.88
CA PRO A 554 -15.84 27.01 16.48
C PRO A 554 -17.11 27.08 15.63
N LYS A 555 -17.24 28.15 14.85
CA LYS A 555 -18.33 28.35 13.89
C LYS A 555 -18.39 27.15 12.93
N LEU A 556 -19.32 26.21 13.18
CA LEU A 556 -19.64 25.11 12.27
C LEU A 556 -19.87 25.68 10.85
N LYS A 557 -19.06 25.22 9.89
CA LYS A 557 -19.00 25.75 8.52
C LYS A 557 -20.25 25.34 7.71
N PRO A 558 -20.66 26.10 6.66
CA PRO A 558 -21.66 25.65 5.70
C PRO A 558 -21.29 24.28 5.10
N GLY A 559 -22.28 23.40 4.86
CA GLY A 559 -22.03 22.01 4.46
C GLY A 559 -21.72 21.03 5.60
N THR A 560 -22.18 21.34 6.81
CA THR A 560 -22.15 20.43 7.97
C THR A 560 -23.46 19.66 8.08
N TYR A 561 -23.38 18.34 8.28
CA TYR A 561 -24.50 17.40 8.27
C TYR A 561 -24.64 16.67 9.61
N LEU A 562 -25.87 16.36 10.00
CA LEU A 562 -26.18 15.58 11.21
C LEU A 562 -26.63 14.16 10.80
N ALA A 563 -25.97 13.14 11.35
CA ALA A 563 -26.34 11.74 11.17
C ALA A 563 -26.92 11.15 12.47
N LEU A 564 -28.00 10.35 12.34
CA LEU A 564 -28.71 9.71 13.44
C LEU A 564 -28.48 8.20 13.41
N ILE A 565 -27.91 7.64 14.48
CA ILE A 565 -27.63 6.19 14.61
C ILE A 565 -28.47 5.63 15.77
N CYS A 566 -29.35 4.67 15.48
CA CYS A 566 -30.16 3.90 16.45
C CYS A 566 -29.63 2.45 16.49
N ARG A 567 -29.69 1.63 17.54
CA ARG A 567 -30.39 1.55 18.85
C ARG A 567 -29.55 0.60 19.73
N ILE A 568 -29.47 0.79 21.05
CA ILE A 568 -28.95 -0.25 21.97
C ILE A 568 -30.03 -0.58 23.00
N GLU A 569 -30.38 -1.87 23.11
CA GLU A 569 -31.08 -2.41 24.27
C GLU A 569 -30.38 -3.67 24.78
N SER A 570 -29.92 -3.62 26.03
CA SER A 570 -29.61 -4.81 26.82
C SER A 570 -30.05 -4.59 28.26
N GLY A 571 -31.17 -5.22 28.64
CA GLY A 571 -31.49 -5.58 30.03
C GLY A 571 -31.93 -4.47 31.00
N GLY A 572 -33.19 -4.52 31.43
CA GLY A 572 -33.63 -3.90 32.69
C GLY A 572 -34.18 -2.47 32.62
N GLY A 573 -35.30 -2.28 31.92
CA GLY A 573 -36.35 -1.35 32.37
C GLY A 573 -36.18 0.17 32.17
N LYS A 574 -35.17 0.72 31.47
CA LYS A 574 -35.08 2.18 31.22
C LYS A 574 -34.59 2.57 29.82
N LYS A 575 -35.54 3.08 29.01
CA LYS A 575 -35.45 4.04 27.86
C LYS A 575 -34.25 3.87 26.88
N GLY A 576 -34.53 3.47 25.64
CA GLY A 576 -33.53 3.49 24.55
C GLY A 576 -32.91 4.87 24.33
N GLN A 577 -31.67 4.88 23.85
CA GLN A 577 -30.89 6.08 23.53
C GLN A 577 -30.51 6.07 22.04
N ILE A 578 -30.54 7.24 21.40
CA ILE A 578 -30.17 7.46 20.00
C ILE A 578 -28.89 8.30 19.96
N LEU A 579 -27.92 7.86 19.17
CA LEU A 579 -26.62 8.50 19.00
C LEU A 579 -26.69 9.51 17.84
N CYS A 580 -26.38 10.77 18.10
CA CYS A 580 -26.27 11.80 17.06
C CYS A 580 -24.80 12.15 16.82
N ILE A 581 -24.37 12.22 15.56
CA ILE A 581 -22.99 12.55 15.17
C ILE A 581 -22.99 13.67 14.13
N TRP A 582 -22.17 14.70 14.34
CA TRP A 582 -21.92 15.75 13.35
C TRP A 582 -20.82 15.35 12.36
N LEU A 583 -21.12 15.56 11.08
CA LEU A 583 -20.30 15.16 9.94
C LEU A 583 -20.05 16.36 9.02
N GLN A 584 -18.90 16.39 8.36
CA GLN A 584 -18.59 17.36 7.32
C GLN A 584 -18.18 16.62 6.05
N LYS A 585 -18.55 17.14 4.87
CA LYS A 585 -18.05 16.58 3.60
C LYS A 585 -16.52 16.66 3.54
N HIS A 586 -15.90 15.62 3.01
CA HIS A 586 -14.45 15.56 2.84
C HIS A 586 -13.98 16.71 1.92
N PRO A 587 -13.02 17.55 2.36
CA PRO A 587 -12.70 18.81 1.68
C PRO A 587 -12.19 18.62 0.24
N GLU A 588 -11.49 17.53 -0.05
CA GLU A 588 -10.94 17.24 -1.39
C GLU A 588 -11.93 16.54 -2.33
N HIS A 589 -13.03 15.96 -1.80
CA HIS A 589 -13.97 15.14 -2.58
C HIS A 589 -15.46 15.43 -2.21
N PRO A 590 -15.93 16.68 -2.30
CA PRO A 590 -17.28 17.07 -1.87
C PRO A 590 -18.42 16.41 -2.68
N GLN A 591 -18.10 15.86 -3.86
CA GLN A 591 -19.04 15.21 -4.77
C GLN A 591 -19.19 13.69 -4.53
N ARG A 592 -18.30 13.07 -3.73
CA ARG A 592 -18.22 11.60 -3.60
C ARG A 592 -18.99 10.99 -2.42
N GLY A 593 -19.76 11.79 -1.68
CA GLY A 593 -20.49 11.30 -0.49
C GLY A 593 -19.58 10.83 0.64
N ILE A 594 -18.34 11.32 0.70
CA ILE A 594 -17.40 10.97 1.78
C ILE A 594 -17.52 12.05 2.86
N PHE A 595 -17.71 11.63 4.11
CA PHE A 595 -17.89 12.54 5.24
C PHE A 595 -16.92 12.18 6.37
N THR A 596 -16.36 13.21 7.01
CA THR A 596 -15.49 13.09 8.18
C THR A 596 -16.24 13.55 9.43
N ARG A 597 -16.00 12.85 10.55
CA ARG A 597 -16.52 13.25 11.86
C ARG A 597 -15.78 14.48 12.35
N LEU A 598 -16.51 15.46 12.88
CA LEU A 598 -15.94 16.73 13.32
C LEU A 598 -15.14 16.65 14.64
N SER A 599 -15.48 15.73 15.56
CA SER A 599 -14.69 15.43 16.78
C SER A 599 -15.27 14.23 17.57
N PRO A 600 -14.49 13.52 18.42
CA PRO A 600 -14.98 12.56 19.41
C PRO A 600 -16.03 13.13 20.39
N SER A 601 -15.94 14.42 20.71
CA SER A 601 -16.73 15.09 21.76
C SER A 601 -18.17 15.43 21.36
N ASP A 602 -18.48 15.46 20.07
CA ASP A 602 -19.72 16.03 19.53
C ASP A 602 -20.86 15.00 19.39
N VAL A 603 -20.88 14.03 20.31
CA VAL A 603 -21.86 12.95 20.36
C VAL A 603 -22.95 13.28 21.37
N ILE A 604 -24.20 13.25 20.92
CA ILE A 604 -25.36 13.53 21.78
C ILE A 604 -26.25 12.29 21.86
N LEU A 605 -26.57 11.86 23.08
CA LEU A 605 -27.51 10.78 23.37
C LEU A 605 -28.93 11.36 23.57
N LEU A 606 -29.87 11.00 22.70
CA LEU A 606 -31.27 11.40 22.78
C LEU A 606 -32.14 10.25 23.33
N PRO A 607 -33.08 10.51 24.26
CA PRO A 607 -34.03 9.50 24.71
C PRO A 607 -35.02 9.11 23.60
N GLU A 608 -35.24 7.81 23.40
CA GLU A 608 -36.13 7.22 22.38
C GLU A 608 -37.56 7.78 22.42
N LYS A 609 -38.10 8.04 23.62
CA LYS A 609 -39.43 8.64 23.84
C LYS A 609 -39.58 10.06 23.26
N ARG A 610 -38.48 10.78 23.01
CA ARG A 610 -38.47 12.09 22.34
C ARG A 610 -38.27 11.96 20.83
N ALA A 611 -37.73 10.84 20.37
CA ALA A 611 -37.51 10.56 18.95
C ALA A 611 -38.74 9.90 18.30
N SER A 612 -39.57 9.19 19.06
CA SER A 612 -40.82 8.59 18.60
C SER A 612 -41.87 9.60 18.09
N ASP A 613 -41.76 10.87 18.46
CA ASP A 613 -42.60 11.96 17.91
C ASP A 613 -42.19 12.38 16.48
N PHE A 614 -41.06 11.87 15.98
CA PHE A 614 -40.57 12.07 14.62
C PHE A 614 -40.87 10.81 13.80
N LYS A 615 -41.88 10.86 12.93
CA LYS A 615 -42.13 9.77 11.98
C LYS A 615 -41.00 9.72 10.94
N LEU A 616 -40.13 8.71 11.07
CA LEU A 616 -39.01 8.43 10.16
C LEU A 616 -39.51 7.84 8.81
N HIS A 617 -40.42 8.53 8.12
CA HIS A 617 -40.95 8.09 6.80
C HIS A 617 -41.10 9.25 5.80
N THR A 618 -40.74 10.49 6.14
CA THR A 618 -40.84 11.61 5.18
C THR A 618 -39.68 12.57 5.38
N ILE A 619 -38.71 12.51 4.46
CA ILE A 619 -37.62 13.48 4.33
C ILE A 619 -37.97 14.35 3.12
N TYR A 620 -38.19 15.64 3.33
CA TYR A 620 -38.37 16.60 2.26
C TYR A 620 -36.99 17.05 1.75
N ILE A 621 -36.77 16.90 0.45
CA ILE A 621 -35.66 17.51 -0.27
C ILE A 621 -36.21 18.77 -0.92
N VAL A 622 -35.70 19.93 -0.55
CA VAL A 622 -35.93 21.18 -1.28
C VAL A 622 -34.63 21.50 -2.01
N PRO A 623 -34.62 21.62 -3.35
CA PRO A 623 -33.43 21.97 -4.08
C PRO A 623 -33.07 23.45 -3.86
N ASP A 624 -31.79 23.75 -4.10
CA ASP A 624 -31.23 25.10 -4.13
C ASP A 624 -32.13 26.05 -4.94
N ILE A 625 -32.56 27.13 -4.30
CA ILE A 625 -33.06 28.29 -5.02
C ILE A 625 -31.83 29.00 -5.61
N VAL A 626 -31.43 28.62 -6.81
CA VAL A 626 -30.76 29.55 -7.71
C VAL A 626 -31.86 30.46 -8.25
N SER A 627 -31.69 31.76 -8.00
CA SER A 627 -32.50 32.80 -8.61
C SER A 627 -32.31 32.77 -10.13
N ASP A 628 -33.17 32.06 -10.84
CA ASP A 628 -33.66 32.50 -12.14
C ASP A 628 -34.97 31.81 -12.48
N SER A 629 -36.01 32.63 -12.61
CA SER A 629 -37.37 32.25 -12.92
C SER A 629 -37.52 32.00 -14.42
N SER A 630 -37.58 30.72 -14.83
CA SER A 630 -38.50 30.24 -15.89
C SER A 630 -38.15 28.81 -16.32
N ALA A 631 -38.62 27.81 -15.57
CA ALA A 631 -39.00 26.50 -16.10
C ALA A 631 -39.39 25.59 -14.92
N PHE A 632 -40.68 25.38 -14.71
CA PHE A 632 -41.12 24.12 -14.11
C PHE A 632 -41.10 23.06 -15.22
N PRO A 633 -40.38 21.94 -15.01
CA PRO A 633 -41.01 20.66 -15.28
C PRO A 633 -40.76 19.67 -14.14
N GLU A 634 -41.83 18.94 -13.82
CA GLU A 634 -41.91 17.56 -13.29
C GLU A 634 -40.82 17.06 -12.33
N GLU A 635 -41.26 16.66 -11.13
CA GLU A 635 -40.64 15.71 -10.18
C GLU A 635 -39.21 15.23 -10.51
N ARG A 636 -38.21 16.09 -10.35
CA ARG A 636 -36.82 15.63 -10.23
C ARG A 636 -36.60 15.12 -8.81
N ARG A 637 -36.67 13.79 -8.64
CA ARG A 637 -36.01 13.06 -7.54
C ARG A 637 -34.51 13.37 -7.59
N THR A 638 -34.07 14.38 -6.85
CA THR A 638 -32.65 14.78 -6.79
C THR A 638 -31.91 14.02 -5.69
N GLY A 639 -31.01 13.13 -6.10
CA GLY A 639 -29.63 13.08 -5.61
C GLY A 639 -29.38 12.71 -4.14
N ASN A 640 -29.45 11.41 -3.84
CA ASN A 640 -28.54 10.63 -2.99
C ASN A 640 -27.40 11.40 -2.25
N ASN A 641 -27.54 11.60 -0.94
CA ASN A 641 -26.47 11.97 0.00
C ASN A 641 -26.28 10.82 1.01
N TRP A 642 -25.18 10.06 0.95
CA TRP A 642 -24.93 8.85 1.77
C TRP A 642 -23.52 8.87 2.38
N VAL A 643 -23.30 8.25 3.55
CA VAL A 643 -22.06 8.31 4.35
C VAL A 643 -21.52 6.90 4.62
N SER A 644 -20.19 6.71 4.52
CA SER A 644 -19.48 5.58 5.15
C SER A 644 -18.80 6.05 6.45
N LEU A 645 -19.08 5.39 7.58
CA LEU A 645 -18.42 5.65 8.86
C LEU A 645 -17.26 4.66 9.06
N PHE A 646 -16.04 5.16 9.11
CA PHE A 646 -14.87 4.39 9.51
C PHE A 646 -14.65 4.60 11.02
N THR A 647 -14.54 3.52 11.79
CA THR A 647 -14.06 3.53 13.18
C THR A 647 -12.74 2.81 13.26
#